data_AF-A0A835QQK8-F1
#
_entry.id   AF-A0A835QQK8-F1
#
_cell.length_a   1.000
_cell.length_b   1.000
_cell.length_c   1.000
_cell.angle_alpha   90.00
_cell.angle_beta   90.00
_cell.angle_gamma   90.00
#
_symmetry.space_group_name_H-M   'P 1'
#
loop_
_entity.id
_entity.type
_entity.pdbx_description
1 polymer ?
#
loop_
_entity_poly.entity_id
_entity_poly.type
_entity_poly.pdbx_seq_one_letter_code
_entity_poly.pdbx_strand_id
1 'polypeptide(L)'
;MDSSRGGADLMLLEDFGQRVDLTRRIREILVNYPEGTTVLKELIQNADDAGATKFCLCLDRRIHGVKSLLSSKLGQWQGPALLAYNDAIFTEEDFASISRVGDSKKEGQAWKTGRFRVGFNSVYHLTDLPSFVSNKYVVLFDPHGSYLPNVSTENPGKRLEYVSSSAICLYEDQFLPYCAFGCDMKNPFHGTLFRFPLRNVDQAAVSKLSKQTYTEGDISFMFSKLYEEAVFCLLFLKSIISIEMFVWDAGSDKPHKLYSCSISPSDEKTVWHRKALLRLASLDEVFGRHVDSFSLSFLSETFIGENSEKKMDSFLVVQSMAPTTSRVGSFAVRAGKDYDLHLLPWASVAVCLSDDLPENHVLKQGQAFCFLPLPVKTGLRVHVNGYFEVSSNRRSIWFGADMDRSGKQRSDWNTLLLEDVAAPAFIELLISLRRLLGQTKEYYSFWPTGTFEEPWNILVEKIYEDLYLAPVLYSSYEGGKWISPADALFHDLKFKESENLGKALVRLGVPIVFAPSIIVDTLFKRCSNFQIKVVSPLTVRNFLKGSGQLGTLNKHDKLVFLEYCLTDLSIEDVGKHVKGLPLLPLANGEFGTFSETMQGIHYFICNDVEYELLSHNLDIVIDRTIPSDLFIRLSTIARSSQANLTFFNEENFLELFPRFFPDEWKYKNRVLWTPGVCTTYPTAAWFSLFWRYVQNQAYDISVFHEWPVFPSTSGYLYRASKSSKLVNAEKLSHSLRALLVKIGCKILDPAYGIMHYGLSAFVSDGDAGSILSSIFDNTATINDLQTLFQEIPSHEKIELRQFLLDPKWYHGGFLSDIHIKNAKKLPMYTVYDEQRSFHNLESHIIYIPPVDLPEFFMDGDFMFCSSDDEENILIRYYGVERMPKATFYRKYVLGRLGELQSNVRDDIMLSILEELPQLSMTDSSFKDSLRTLKFLPTVNGSLDCPQSLYDPRIDELYALLDKSCCFPGGLFGDDNVLDVLLGLGLRTSVSADTLIRSARHVESLMRTDQLKAYSQGKVLLSYLEVHASKWVIGNDLTKGADMIFSRAITKKRCDIPSHDSPEKFWNDLRMICWCPVLVTAPHPALPWPAVTAIVAPPKIVRLREDIWLVSASSRILDGECCSSFLSSSLGWSSPPSGSVIAAQLLELGKTMRL
;
A
#
# COMPACT_ATOMS: atom_id res chain seq x y z
N MET A 1 73.53 -55.28 -73.68
CA MET A 1 72.65 -56.24 -74.36
C MET A 1 71.97 -57.03 -73.27
N ASP A 2 70.64 -57.09 -73.27
CA ASP A 2 69.91 -58.35 -73.48
C ASP A 2 68.41 -58.05 -73.60
N SER A 3 67.69 -58.95 -74.28
CA SER A 3 66.35 -58.69 -74.78
C SER A 3 65.41 -59.87 -74.55
N SER A 4 64.10 -59.56 -74.51
CA SER A 4 62.98 -60.52 -74.49
C SER A 4 62.80 -61.30 -73.17
N ARG A 5 61.58 -61.72 -72.78
CA ARG A 5 60.32 -61.91 -73.53
C ARG A 5 59.10 -61.47 -72.70
N GLY A 6 58.04 -60.98 -73.36
CA GLY A 6 56.75 -60.73 -72.68
C GLY A 6 55.94 -59.53 -73.17
N GLY A 7 55.87 -59.27 -74.48
CA GLY A 7 55.16 -58.10 -75.02
C GLY A 7 54.22 -58.42 -76.17
N ALA A 8 52.93 -58.63 -75.86
CA ALA A 8 51.79 -58.56 -76.79
C ALA A 8 50.43 -58.69 -76.04
N ASP A 9 50.09 -57.73 -75.16
CA ASP A 9 48.68 -57.50 -74.75
C ASP A 9 48.47 -56.19 -73.93
N LEU A 10 49.50 -55.69 -73.24
CA LEU A 10 49.41 -54.47 -72.41
C LEU A 10 49.36 -53.12 -73.17
N MET A 11 49.15 -53.14 -74.49
CA MET A 11 49.10 -51.94 -75.36
C MET A 11 47.67 -51.44 -75.64
N LEU A 12 46.67 -51.93 -74.91
CA LEU A 12 45.24 -51.60 -75.09
C LEU A 12 44.59 -50.90 -73.88
N LEU A 13 45.37 -50.54 -72.85
CA LEU A 13 44.88 -49.84 -71.66
C LEU A 13 45.72 -48.57 -71.42
N GLU A 14 45.05 -47.43 -71.35
CA GLU A 14 45.63 -46.14 -70.94
C GLU A 14 45.30 -45.89 -69.44
N ASP A 15 46.23 -45.27 -68.71
CA ASP A 15 46.05 -44.87 -67.30
C ASP A 15 45.04 -43.72 -67.13
N PHE A 16 43.76 -44.05 -67.30
CA PHE A 16 42.64 -43.12 -67.21
C PHE A 16 42.11 -43.01 -65.76
N GLY A 17 42.27 -41.84 -65.16
CA GLY A 17 41.82 -41.57 -63.79
C GLY A 17 41.72 -40.08 -63.47
N GLN A 18 40.96 -39.74 -62.43
CA GLN A 18 40.80 -38.35 -61.98
C GLN A 18 42.10 -37.83 -61.34
N ARG A 19 42.58 -36.66 -61.78
CA ARG A 19 43.78 -35.99 -61.24
C ARG A 19 43.38 -34.67 -60.59
N VAL A 20 43.93 -34.37 -59.41
CA VAL A 20 43.67 -33.13 -58.67
C VAL A 20 44.79 -32.13 -58.91
N ASP A 21 44.47 -30.97 -59.50
CA ASP A 21 45.41 -29.83 -59.59
C ASP A 21 45.46 -29.12 -58.24
N LEU A 22 46.64 -29.08 -57.62
CA LEU A 22 46.85 -28.44 -56.31
C LEU A 22 46.58 -26.93 -56.34
N THR A 23 46.95 -26.22 -57.41
CA THR A 23 46.69 -24.78 -57.54
C THR A 23 45.20 -24.51 -57.65
N ARG A 24 44.46 -25.38 -58.35
CA ARG A 24 43.00 -25.34 -58.38
C ARG A 24 42.41 -25.61 -56.99
N ARG A 25 42.90 -26.62 -56.27
CA ARG A 25 42.38 -26.98 -54.95
C ARG A 25 42.59 -25.87 -53.91
N ILE A 26 43.75 -25.20 -53.94
CA ILE A 26 44.02 -24.02 -53.12
C ILE A 26 43.11 -22.85 -53.54
N ARG A 27 42.89 -22.61 -54.84
CA ARG A 27 41.95 -21.58 -55.29
C ARG A 27 40.51 -21.84 -54.81
N GLU A 28 40.04 -23.08 -54.87
CA GLU A 28 38.73 -23.49 -54.34
C GLU A 28 38.60 -23.24 -52.83
N ILE A 29 39.70 -23.36 -52.08
CA ILE A 29 39.79 -22.97 -50.67
C ILE A 29 39.67 -21.44 -50.51
N LEU A 30 40.48 -20.67 -51.26
CA LEU A 30 40.53 -19.21 -51.16
C LEU A 30 39.17 -18.55 -51.46
N VAL A 31 38.41 -19.06 -52.43
CA VAL A 31 37.05 -18.57 -52.74
C VAL A 31 36.07 -18.75 -51.56
N ASN A 32 36.29 -19.73 -50.70
CA ASN A 32 35.43 -20.01 -49.53
C ASN A 32 35.92 -19.37 -48.23
N TYR A 33 37.18 -18.90 -48.17
CA TYR A 33 37.79 -18.31 -46.97
C TYR A 33 37.88 -16.78 -47.10
N PRO A 34 37.21 -16.00 -46.21
CA PRO A 34 37.19 -14.55 -46.31
C PRO A 34 38.59 -13.94 -46.15
N GLU A 35 38.86 -12.93 -46.96
CA GLU A 35 40.12 -12.18 -47.05
C GLU A 35 40.37 -11.28 -45.82
N GLY A 36 41.49 -10.56 -45.82
CA GLY A 36 41.82 -9.56 -44.78
C GLY A 36 42.27 -10.18 -43.44
N THR A 37 41.81 -9.61 -42.32
CA THR A 37 42.27 -9.96 -40.97
C THR A 37 42.08 -11.43 -40.59
N THR A 38 41.18 -12.16 -41.27
CA THR A 38 41.04 -13.62 -41.17
C THR A 38 42.37 -14.35 -41.32
N VAL A 39 43.22 -13.95 -42.29
CA VAL A 39 44.53 -14.59 -42.53
C VAL A 39 45.44 -14.48 -41.30
N LEU A 40 45.40 -13.32 -40.62
CA LEU A 40 46.17 -13.09 -39.40
C LEU A 40 45.60 -13.90 -38.23
N LYS A 41 44.27 -14.01 -38.13
CA LYS A 41 43.57 -14.84 -37.13
C LYS A 41 43.90 -16.33 -37.27
N GLU A 42 43.97 -16.88 -38.49
CA GLU A 42 44.40 -18.27 -38.70
C GLU A 42 45.86 -18.49 -38.25
N LEU A 43 46.76 -17.52 -38.49
CA LEU A 43 48.15 -17.60 -38.01
C LEU A 43 48.26 -17.54 -36.48
N ILE A 44 47.46 -16.69 -35.82
CA ILE A 44 47.32 -16.65 -34.35
C ILE A 44 46.83 -18.00 -33.82
N GLN A 45 45.79 -18.58 -34.43
CA GLN A 45 45.25 -19.87 -33.99
C GLN A 45 46.24 -21.02 -34.14
N ASN A 46 47.02 -21.04 -35.23
CA ASN A 46 48.08 -22.02 -35.46
C ASN A 46 49.19 -21.92 -34.40
N ALA A 47 49.55 -20.71 -33.96
CA ALA A 47 50.52 -20.50 -32.89
C ALA A 47 49.96 -20.92 -31.51
N ASP A 48 48.68 -20.63 -31.21
CA ASP A 48 48.04 -21.03 -29.94
C ASP A 48 47.91 -22.56 -29.80
N ASP A 49 47.55 -23.24 -30.89
CA ASP A 49 47.51 -24.72 -30.96
C ASP A 49 48.91 -25.36 -30.97
N ALA A 50 49.96 -24.61 -31.34
CA ALA A 50 51.36 -25.00 -31.16
C ALA A 50 51.89 -24.76 -29.73
N GLY A 51 51.11 -24.10 -28.87
CA GLY A 51 51.49 -23.81 -27.49
C GLY A 51 52.31 -22.53 -27.29
N ALA A 52 52.39 -21.65 -28.30
CA ALA A 52 53.09 -20.37 -28.24
C ALA A 52 52.52 -19.47 -27.13
N THR A 53 53.38 -18.71 -26.45
CA THR A 53 52.96 -17.67 -25.49
C THR A 53 52.98 -16.28 -26.11
N LYS A 54 53.81 -16.05 -27.14
CA LYS A 54 53.99 -14.77 -27.80
C LYS A 54 53.91 -14.90 -29.32
N PHE A 55 53.11 -14.03 -29.93
CA PHE A 55 52.93 -13.94 -31.37
C PHE A 55 53.28 -12.53 -31.86
N CYS A 56 54.06 -12.42 -32.93
CA CYS A 56 54.48 -11.14 -33.51
C CYS A 56 54.22 -11.11 -35.01
N LEU A 57 53.60 -10.04 -35.50
CA LEU A 57 53.49 -9.74 -36.93
C LEU A 57 54.44 -8.60 -37.30
N CYS A 58 55.07 -8.66 -38.47
CA CYS A 58 55.87 -7.55 -38.98
C CYS A 58 55.62 -7.32 -40.47
N LEU A 59 55.34 -6.07 -40.83
CA LEU A 59 55.42 -5.62 -42.22
C LEU A 59 56.88 -5.32 -42.53
N ASP A 60 57.53 -6.25 -43.22
CA ASP A 60 58.92 -6.13 -43.66
C ASP A 60 58.97 -5.43 -45.02
N ARG A 61 59.49 -4.21 -45.06
CA ARG A 61 59.62 -3.38 -46.27
C ARG A 61 60.99 -3.51 -46.92
N ARG A 62 61.89 -4.32 -46.35
CA ARG A 62 63.25 -4.48 -46.89
C ARG A 62 63.21 -5.18 -48.24
N ILE A 63 64.06 -4.71 -49.15
CA ILE A 63 64.32 -5.34 -50.45
C ILE A 63 65.67 -6.04 -50.34
N HIS A 64 65.68 -7.34 -50.58
CA HIS A 64 66.88 -8.17 -50.45
C HIS A 64 67.56 -8.39 -51.82
N GLY A 65 68.82 -8.83 -51.80
CA GLY A 65 69.56 -9.10 -53.03
C GLY A 65 69.02 -10.31 -53.80
N VAL A 66 69.55 -10.48 -55.02
CA VAL A 66 69.03 -11.47 -56.00
C VAL A 66 70.14 -12.24 -56.73
N LYS A 67 71.38 -12.19 -56.25
CA LYS A 67 72.56 -12.77 -56.92
C LYS A 67 72.80 -14.24 -56.52
N SER A 68 72.51 -14.57 -55.26
CA SER A 68 72.79 -15.85 -54.61
C SER A 68 71.50 -16.52 -54.14
N LEU A 69 70.69 -16.98 -55.10
CA LEU A 69 69.38 -17.61 -54.87
C LEU A 69 69.37 -19.08 -55.27
N LEU A 70 68.46 -19.87 -54.68
CA LEU A 70 68.25 -21.29 -55.04
C LEU A 70 67.79 -21.48 -56.50
N SER A 71 67.26 -20.41 -57.11
CA SER A 71 66.77 -20.35 -58.48
C SER A 71 66.65 -18.87 -58.87
N SER A 72 67.05 -18.49 -60.08
CA SER A 72 66.96 -17.10 -60.56
C SER A 72 65.52 -16.57 -60.57
N LYS A 73 64.54 -17.46 -60.72
CA LYS A 73 63.11 -17.12 -60.66
C LYS A 73 62.65 -16.62 -59.28
N LEU A 74 63.41 -16.86 -58.22
CA LEU A 74 63.06 -16.42 -56.86
C LEU A 74 63.33 -14.94 -56.61
N GLY A 75 64.07 -14.25 -57.49
CA GLY A 75 64.40 -12.83 -57.31
C GLY A 75 63.18 -11.90 -57.22
N GLN A 76 62.05 -12.30 -57.82
CA GLN A 76 60.77 -11.58 -57.72
C GLN A 76 60.10 -11.66 -56.33
N TRP A 77 60.54 -12.59 -55.47
CA TRP A 77 59.99 -12.82 -54.13
C TRP A 77 60.90 -12.26 -53.00
N GLN A 78 61.94 -11.50 -53.37
CA GLN A 78 62.91 -10.88 -52.46
C GLN A 78 62.52 -9.47 -51.98
N GLY A 79 61.32 -8.99 -52.37
CA GLY A 79 60.75 -7.71 -51.95
C GLY A 79 59.98 -7.78 -50.61
N PRO A 80 59.11 -6.78 -50.35
CA PRO A 80 58.34 -6.66 -49.12
C PRO A 80 57.51 -7.90 -48.77
N ALA A 81 57.37 -8.18 -47.48
CA ALA A 81 56.73 -9.37 -46.95
C ALA A 81 55.95 -9.11 -45.66
N LEU A 82 54.93 -9.93 -45.41
CA LEU A 82 54.44 -10.14 -44.05
C LEU A 82 55.32 -11.22 -43.38
N LEU A 83 55.93 -10.89 -42.25
CA LEU A 83 56.54 -11.86 -41.34
C LEU A 83 55.55 -12.19 -40.22
N ALA A 84 55.50 -13.46 -39.81
CA ALA A 84 54.78 -13.90 -38.63
C ALA A 84 55.66 -14.80 -37.76
N TYR A 85 56.02 -14.32 -36.57
CA TYR A 85 56.85 -15.00 -35.59
C TYR A 85 56.02 -15.53 -34.41
N ASN A 86 56.40 -16.69 -33.88
CA ASN A 86 55.95 -17.18 -32.58
C ASN A 86 57.06 -17.97 -31.87
N ASP A 87 56.96 -18.06 -30.54
CA ASP A 87 57.93 -18.71 -29.65
C ASP A 87 57.79 -20.25 -29.57
N ALA A 88 56.84 -20.86 -30.28
CA ALA A 88 56.74 -22.32 -30.40
C ALA A 88 57.61 -22.88 -31.55
N ILE A 89 57.98 -24.15 -31.44
CA ILE A 89 58.85 -24.88 -32.38
C ILE A 89 58.04 -26.01 -33.04
N PHE A 90 58.16 -26.18 -34.36
CA PHE A 90 57.48 -27.25 -35.08
C PHE A 90 57.98 -28.64 -34.67
N THR A 91 57.05 -29.55 -34.37
CA THR A 91 57.32 -30.98 -34.23
C THR A 91 57.36 -31.65 -35.62
N GLU A 92 57.94 -32.85 -35.73
CA GLU A 92 57.90 -33.63 -36.98
C GLU A 92 56.45 -34.02 -37.37
N GLU A 93 55.53 -34.15 -36.42
CA GLU A 93 54.10 -34.28 -36.71
C GLU A 93 53.52 -33.02 -37.37
N ASP A 94 53.95 -31.83 -36.93
CA ASP A 94 53.44 -30.57 -37.46
C ASP A 94 54.08 -30.26 -38.84
N PHE A 95 55.32 -30.69 -39.09
CA PHE A 95 55.90 -30.76 -40.45
C PHE A 95 55.14 -31.73 -41.38
N ALA A 96 54.77 -32.92 -40.88
CA ALA A 96 53.93 -33.88 -41.61
C ALA A 96 52.46 -33.41 -41.74
N SER A 97 52.02 -32.46 -40.91
CA SER A 97 50.69 -31.87 -40.89
C SER A 97 50.55 -30.74 -41.90
N ILE A 98 51.49 -29.78 -41.93
CA ILE A 98 51.42 -28.60 -42.79
C ILE A 98 51.62 -28.92 -44.28
N SER A 99 52.27 -30.03 -44.59
CA SER A 99 52.53 -30.49 -45.96
C SER A 99 51.32 -31.15 -46.64
N ARG A 100 50.27 -31.54 -45.90
CA ARG A 100 49.09 -32.23 -46.46
C ARG A 100 47.90 -31.29 -46.67
N VAL A 101 47.73 -30.79 -47.89
CA VAL A 101 46.62 -29.90 -48.24
C VAL A 101 45.29 -30.67 -48.29
N GLY A 102 44.54 -30.62 -47.19
CA GLY A 102 43.16 -31.12 -47.11
C GLY A 102 42.98 -32.54 -46.57
N ASP A 103 44.03 -33.20 -46.09
CA ASP A 103 43.93 -34.45 -45.32
C ASP A 103 43.64 -34.13 -43.85
N SER A 104 42.48 -34.51 -43.33
CA SER A 104 42.02 -34.18 -41.98
C SER A 104 42.59 -35.07 -40.88
N LYS A 105 43.36 -36.12 -41.21
CA LYS A 105 43.83 -37.09 -40.21
C LYS A 105 44.91 -36.53 -39.26
N LYS A 106 44.49 -36.20 -38.04
CA LYS A 106 45.30 -36.19 -36.81
C LYS A 106 44.63 -37.11 -35.78
N GLU A 107 44.96 -38.39 -35.83
CA GLU A 107 44.60 -39.34 -34.76
C GLU A 107 45.20 -38.84 -33.43
N GLY A 108 44.38 -38.73 -32.37
CA GLY A 108 44.85 -38.51 -30.99
C GLY A 108 45.00 -37.07 -30.46
N GLN A 109 44.77 -36.00 -31.24
CA GLN A 109 44.96 -34.60 -30.78
C GLN A 109 43.66 -33.77 -30.76
N ALA A 110 42.63 -34.27 -30.05
CA ALA A 110 41.27 -33.70 -30.04
C ALA A 110 41.15 -32.23 -29.55
N TRP A 111 42.16 -31.72 -28.82
CA TRP A 111 42.21 -30.39 -28.21
C TRP A 111 42.76 -29.27 -29.12
N LYS A 112 43.34 -29.59 -30.29
CA LYS A 112 43.78 -28.58 -31.27
C LYS A 112 42.58 -28.06 -32.06
N THR A 113 42.39 -26.74 -32.06
CA THR A 113 41.25 -26.04 -32.69
C THR A 113 41.31 -26.08 -34.23
N GLY A 114 42.51 -26.10 -34.80
CA GLY A 114 42.81 -26.10 -36.25
C GLY A 114 42.41 -27.35 -37.04
N ARG A 115 41.36 -28.08 -36.63
CA ARG A 115 40.90 -29.37 -37.20
C ARG A 115 40.81 -29.42 -38.71
N PHE A 116 40.36 -28.34 -39.33
CA PHE A 116 40.17 -28.30 -40.77
C PHE A 116 41.48 -28.36 -41.56
N ARG A 117 42.64 -27.98 -40.99
CA ARG A 117 43.94 -27.77 -41.69
C ARG A 117 43.92 -26.80 -42.89
N VAL A 118 42.74 -26.34 -43.33
CA VAL A 118 42.57 -25.40 -44.43
C VAL A 118 43.12 -24.01 -44.11
N GLY A 119 43.06 -23.58 -42.83
CA GLY A 119 43.39 -22.21 -42.39
C GLY A 119 44.76 -21.69 -42.81
N PHE A 120 45.81 -22.51 -42.80
CA PHE A 120 47.13 -22.09 -43.30
C PHE A 120 47.10 -21.69 -44.77
N ASN A 121 46.27 -22.33 -45.60
CA ASN A 121 46.17 -21.98 -47.03
C ASN A 121 45.57 -20.59 -47.27
N SER A 122 44.98 -19.93 -46.26
CA SER A 122 44.55 -18.52 -46.37
C SER A 122 45.72 -17.56 -46.62
N VAL A 123 46.97 -17.93 -46.29
CA VAL A 123 48.15 -17.12 -46.63
C VAL A 123 48.36 -16.98 -48.14
N TYR A 124 47.78 -17.89 -48.94
CA TYR A 124 47.82 -17.80 -50.40
C TYR A 124 46.91 -16.68 -50.96
N HIS A 125 46.16 -15.97 -50.12
CA HIS A 125 45.64 -14.64 -50.50
C HIS A 125 46.79 -13.63 -50.68
N LEU A 126 47.79 -13.65 -49.80
CA LEU A 126 48.89 -12.67 -49.74
C LEU A 126 50.07 -13.00 -50.67
N THR A 127 50.40 -14.28 -50.86
CA THR A 127 51.63 -14.75 -51.54
C THR A 127 51.39 -16.01 -52.36
N ASP A 128 52.25 -16.31 -53.34
CA ASP A 128 52.29 -17.64 -54.00
C ASP A 128 53.43 -18.54 -53.48
N LEU A 129 54.35 -17.99 -52.68
CA LEU A 129 55.56 -18.68 -52.19
C LEU A 129 55.72 -18.53 -50.65
N PRO A 130 54.80 -19.06 -49.83
CA PRO A 130 54.92 -19.02 -48.38
C PRO A 130 56.09 -19.88 -47.92
N SER A 131 56.82 -19.39 -46.92
CA SER A 131 58.04 -20.02 -46.41
C SER A 131 58.14 -19.84 -44.89
N PHE A 132 58.91 -20.70 -44.21
CA PHE A 132 59.19 -20.54 -42.79
C PHE A 132 60.50 -21.16 -42.34
N VAL A 133 61.00 -20.68 -41.20
CA VAL A 133 62.11 -21.26 -40.43
C VAL A 133 61.56 -21.75 -39.10
N SER A 134 61.91 -22.96 -38.70
CA SER A 134 61.66 -23.49 -37.34
C SER A 134 62.71 -24.52 -36.97
N ASN A 135 63.24 -24.45 -35.75
CA ASN A 135 64.41 -25.24 -35.34
C ASN A 135 65.55 -25.07 -36.37
N LYS A 136 66.14 -26.16 -36.85
CA LYS A 136 67.23 -26.20 -37.84
C LYS A 136 66.78 -26.26 -39.31
N TYR A 137 65.48 -26.11 -39.60
CA TYR A 137 64.91 -26.28 -40.93
C TYR A 137 64.34 -24.98 -41.51
N VAL A 138 64.62 -24.73 -42.79
CA VAL A 138 63.85 -23.81 -43.64
C VAL A 138 62.93 -24.64 -44.54
N VAL A 139 61.69 -24.20 -44.71
CA VAL A 139 60.71 -24.81 -45.63
C VAL A 139 60.18 -23.73 -46.57
N LEU A 140 60.11 -24.04 -47.87
CA LEU A 140 59.51 -23.22 -48.91
C LEU A 140 58.47 -24.03 -49.67
N PHE A 141 57.26 -23.49 -49.83
CA PHE A 141 56.21 -24.09 -50.64
C PHE A 141 56.11 -23.41 -52.01
N ASP A 142 55.98 -24.21 -53.06
CA ASP A 142 55.80 -23.79 -54.45
C ASP A 142 54.69 -24.67 -55.07
N PRO A 143 53.40 -24.43 -54.71
CA PRO A 143 52.27 -25.19 -55.28
C PRO A 143 52.15 -25.01 -56.80
N HIS A 144 52.84 -24.03 -57.36
CA HIS A 144 52.97 -23.77 -58.78
C HIS A 144 53.99 -24.69 -59.49
N GLY A 145 54.88 -25.36 -58.75
CA GLY A 145 56.01 -26.13 -59.29
C GLY A 145 56.94 -25.31 -60.20
N SER A 146 56.97 -23.98 -60.05
CA SER A 146 57.45 -23.07 -61.10
C SER A 146 58.69 -22.27 -60.72
N TYR A 147 58.98 -22.08 -59.43
CA TYR A 147 60.00 -21.18 -58.90
C TYR A 147 61.21 -21.96 -58.32
N LEU A 148 60.96 -23.02 -57.55
CA LEU A 148 61.98 -23.84 -56.90
C LEU A 148 62.61 -24.87 -57.86
N PRO A 149 63.88 -25.26 -57.66
CA PRO A 149 64.52 -26.29 -58.47
C PRO A 149 64.02 -27.70 -58.10
N ASN A 150 63.87 -28.56 -59.11
CA ASN A 150 63.61 -30.01 -58.97
C ASN A 150 62.40 -30.35 -58.06
N VAL A 151 61.30 -29.61 -58.17
CA VAL A 151 60.00 -29.91 -57.54
C VAL A 151 59.10 -30.75 -58.46
N SER A 152 58.15 -31.47 -57.88
CA SER A 152 57.14 -32.25 -58.63
C SER A 152 55.72 -31.92 -58.15
N THR A 153 54.70 -32.41 -58.86
CA THR A 153 53.28 -32.27 -58.43
C THR A 153 52.97 -32.98 -57.12
N GLU A 154 53.75 -34.00 -56.75
CA GLU A 154 53.65 -34.74 -55.48
C GLU A 154 54.44 -34.04 -54.37
N ASN A 155 55.56 -33.39 -54.71
CA ASN A 155 56.44 -32.69 -53.79
C ASN A 155 56.68 -31.24 -54.24
N PRO A 156 55.67 -30.36 -54.11
CA PRO A 156 55.66 -28.98 -54.58
C PRO A 156 56.32 -28.03 -53.56
N GLY A 157 57.54 -28.33 -53.14
CA GLY A 157 58.24 -27.58 -52.10
C GLY A 157 59.61 -28.16 -51.75
N LYS A 158 60.32 -27.49 -50.84
CA LYS A 158 61.62 -27.91 -50.32
C LYS A 158 61.73 -27.68 -48.81
N ARG A 159 62.28 -28.67 -48.10
CA ARG A 159 62.78 -28.58 -46.71
C ARG A 159 64.30 -28.67 -46.78
N LEU A 160 65.00 -27.73 -46.15
CA LEU A 160 66.46 -27.66 -46.10
C LEU A 160 66.93 -27.54 -44.66
N GLU A 161 67.82 -28.42 -44.23
CA GLU A 161 68.55 -28.25 -42.96
C GLU A 161 69.66 -27.22 -43.18
N TYR A 162 69.59 -26.08 -42.48
CA TYR A 162 70.52 -24.98 -42.74
C TYR A 162 71.77 -25.07 -41.88
N VAL A 163 71.62 -25.38 -40.59
CA VAL A 163 72.70 -25.41 -39.57
C VAL A 163 73.87 -26.33 -39.94
N SER A 164 73.60 -27.44 -40.62
CA SER A 164 74.59 -28.45 -41.03
C SER A 164 75.02 -28.35 -42.50
N SER A 165 74.56 -27.33 -43.23
CA SER A 165 74.69 -27.23 -44.69
C SER A 165 75.45 -25.98 -45.16
N SER A 166 76.31 -26.15 -46.15
CA SER A 166 76.98 -25.03 -46.84
C SER A 166 76.03 -24.16 -47.68
N ALA A 167 74.75 -24.54 -47.80
CA ALA A 167 73.74 -23.81 -48.56
C ALA A 167 73.62 -22.33 -48.16
N ILE A 168 73.86 -21.97 -46.89
CA ILE A 168 73.79 -20.58 -46.43
C ILE A 168 74.92 -19.73 -47.03
N CYS A 169 76.12 -20.32 -47.17
CA CYS A 169 77.27 -19.68 -47.81
C CYS A 169 77.17 -19.65 -49.35
N LEU A 170 76.30 -20.48 -49.94
CA LEU A 170 76.08 -20.55 -51.40
C LEU A 170 74.91 -19.66 -51.85
N TYR A 171 73.93 -19.43 -50.97
CA TYR A 171 72.68 -18.73 -51.26
C TYR A 171 72.38 -17.66 -50.21
N GLU A 172 73.35 -16.79 -49.91
CA GLU A 172 73.26 -15.77 -48.86
C GLU A 172 72.02 -14.87 -49.03
N ASP A 173 71.79 -14.34 -50.25
CA ASP A 173 70.61 -13.54 -50.58
C ASP A 173 69.31 -14.28 -50.28
N GLN A 174 69.27 -15.60 -50.46
CA GLN A 174 68.07 -16.40 -50.22
C GLN A 174 67.66 -16.47 -48.75
N PHE A 175 68.64 -16.37 -47.84
CA PHE A 175 68.45 -16.63 -46.41
C PHE A 175 68.52 -15.37 -45.53
N LEU A 176 69.19 -14.31 -45.96
CA LEU A 176 69.09 -12.97 -45.36
C LEU A 176 67.64 -12.50 -45.02
N PRO A 177 66.59 -12.80 -45.80
CA PRO A 177 65.22 -12.37 -45.51
C PRO A 177 64.56 -13.03 -44.27
N TYR A 178 65.19 -14.05 -43.68
CA TYR A 178 64.74 -14.69 -42.43
C TYR A 178 65.52 -14.23 -41.20
N CYS A 179 66.52 -13.35 -41.35
CA CYS A 179 67.27 -12.76 -40.22
C CYS A 179 66.39 -11.73 -39.49
N ALA A 180 65.50 -12.22 -38.64
CA ALA A 180 64.49 -11.47 -37.90
C ALA A 180 64.11 -12.19 -36.59
N PHE A 181 63.61 -11.46 -35.59
CA PHE A 181 63.09 -12.00 -34.32
C PHE A 181 64.02 -13.01 -33.60
N GLY A 182 65.34 -12.81 -33.68
CA GLY A 182 66.33 -13.67 -33.05
C GLY A 182 66.82 -14.85 -33.92
N CYS A 183 66.24 -15.05 -35.11
CA CYS A 183 66.82 -15.94 -36.11
C CYS A 183 68.07 -15.28 -36.71
N ASP A 184 69.21 -15.97 -36.68
CA ASP A 184 70.50 -15.53 -37.21
C ASP A 184 70.93 -16.26 -38.50
N MET A 185 70.11 -17.23 -38.95
CA MET A 185 70.40 -18.18 -40.02
C MET A 185 71.78 -18.86 -39.87
N LYS A 186 72.19 -19.20 -38.66
CA LYS A 186 73.43 -19.93 -38.35
C LYS A 186 73.21 -21.00 -37.28
N ASN A 187 72.50 -20.66 -36.21
CA ASN A 187 72.16 -21.55 -35.10
C ASN A 187 70.72 -22.10 -35.25
N PRO A 188 70.36 -23.22 -34.60
CA PRO A 188 68.97 -23.70 -34.54
C PRO A 188 68.05 -22.63 -33.94
N PHE A 189 66.97 -22.30 -34.65
CA PHE A 189 66.06 -21.23 -34.24
C PHE A 189 65.04 -21.72 -33.21
N HIS A 190 65.09 -21.15 -32.00
CA HIS A 190 64.16 -21.43 -30.90
C HIS A 190 62.84 -20.65 -31.04
N GLY A 191 62.11 -20.96 -32.12
CA GLY A 191 60.79 -20.41 -32.43
C GLY A 191 60.37 -20.83 -33.84
N THR A 192 59.37 -20.15 -34.38
CA THR A 192 58.92 -20.31 -35.76
C THR A 192 58.67 -18.96 -36.41
N LEU A 193 59.33 -18.70 -37.54
CA LEU A 193 59.24 -17.46 -38.32
C LEU A 193 58.76 -17.78 -39.73
N PHE A 194 57.53 -17.40 -40.05
CA PHE A 194 57.01 -17.42 -41.42
C PHE A 194 57.41 -16.13 -42.16
N ARG A 195 57.68 -16.25 -43.47
CA ARG A 195 57.80 -15.14 -44.43
C ARG A 195 56.80 -15.36 -45.58
N PHE A 196 55.98 -14.34 -45.82
CA PHE A 196 54.99 -14.27 -46.89
C PHE A 196 55.30 -13.06 -47.81
N PRO A 197 56.15 -13.21 -48.83
CA PRO A 197 56.45 -12.13 -49.78
C PRO A 197 55.19 -11.70 -50.53
N LEU A 198 54.87 -10.41 -50.52
CA LEU A 198 53.60 -9.89 -51.01
C LEU A 198 53.49 -10.03 -52.54
N ARG A 199 52.37 -10.56 -53.04
CA ARG A 199 52.13 -10.72 -54.48
C ARG A 199 51.91 -9.36 -55.14
N ASN A 200 52.80 -9.02 -56.08
CA ASN A 200 52.70 -7.82 -56.92
C ASN A 200 51.78 -8.03 -58.15
N VAL A 201 51.55 -6.96 -58.91
CA VAL A 201 50.62 -6.95 -60.06
C VAL A 201 51.02 -7.94 -61.16
N ASP A 202 52.31 -8.00 -61.50
CA ASP A 202 52.82 -8.91 -62.54
C ASP A 202 52.69 -10.38 -62.12
N GLN A 203 52.95 -10.68 -60.85
CA GLN A 203 52.75 -12.01 -60.26
C GLN A 203 51.28 -12.39 -60.24
N ALA A 204 50.37 -11.50 -59.85
CA ALA A 204 48.94 -11.73 -59.89
C ALA A 204 48.43 -12.01 -61.31
N ALA A 205 48.94 -11.30 -62.33
CA ALA A 205 48.60 -11.55 -63.73
C ALA A 205 48.89 -13.01 -64.16
N VAL A 206 49.97 -13.62 -63.68
CA VAL A 206 50.35 -15.01 -64.03
C VAL A 206 49.95 -16.08 -63.01
N SER A 207 49.64 -15.72 -61.76
CA SER A 207 49.32 -16.67 -60.67
C SER A 207 48.10 -17.55 -60.97
N LYS A 208 48.15 -18.79 -60.51
CA LYS A 208 47.03 -19.74 -60.53
C LYS A 208 46.30 -19.80 -59.17
N LEU A 209 46.84 -19.21 -58.10
CA LEU A 209 46.21 -19.23 -56.78
C LEU A 209 45.20 -18.09 -56.62
N SER A 210 45.66 -16.85 -56.76
CA SER A 210 44.81 -15.65 -56.69
C SER A 210 45.19 -14.60 -57.74
N LYS A 211 44.21 -13.81 -58.16
CA LYS A 211 44.38 -12.64 -59.05
C LYS A 211 44.45 -11.31 -58.31
N GLN A 212 44.42 -11.35 -56.98
CA GLN A 212 44.56 -10.16 -56.13
C GLN A 212 46.01 -9.91 -55.70
N THR A 213 46.26 -8.66 -55.31
CA THR A 213 47.53 -8.15 -54.78
C THR A 213 47.29 -7.49 -53.44
N TYR A 214 48.25 -7.59 -52.52
CA TYR A 214 48.24 -6.85 -51.26
C TYR A 214 49.40 -5.85 -51.23
N THR A 215 49.12 -4.59 -50.96
CA THR A 215 50.13 -3.55 -50.76
C THR A 215 50.56 -3.47 -49.30
N GLU A 216 51.66 -2.77 -49.04
CA GLU A 216 52.09 -2.41 -47.69
C GLU A 216 51.04 -1.59 -46.92
N GLY A 217 50.22 -0.81 -47.63
CA GLY A 217 49.10 -0.07 -47.05
C GLY A 217 47.99 -1.00 -46.56
N ASP A 218 47.67 -2.03 -47.35
CA ASP A 218 46.65 -3.03 -46.99
C ASP A 218 47.07 -3.84 -45.77
N ILE A 219 48.35 -4.24 -45.67
CA ILE A 219 48.89 -4.91 -44.48
C ILE A 219 48.87 -3.98 -43.26
N SER A 220 49.21 -2.69 -43.42
CA SER A 220 49.13 -1.70 -42.34
C SER A 220 47.70 -1.50 -41.84
N PHE A 221 46.72 -1.49 -42.75
CA PHE A 221 45.28 -1.46 -42.41
C PHE A 221 44.80 -2.76 -41.76
N MET A 222 45.30 -3.92 -42.19
CA MET A 222 45.03 -5.19 -41.52
C MET A 222 45.60 -5.23 -40.09
N PHE A 223 46.72 -4.55 -39.82
CA PHE A 223 47.25 -4.43 -38.45
C PHE A 223 46.39 -3.51 -37.58
N SER A 224 45.95 -2.34 -38.06
CA SER A 224 45.05 -1.49 -37.27
C SER A 224 43.70 -2.17 -37.01
N LYS A 225 43.15 -2.89 -37.98
CA LYS A 225 41.92 -3.69 -37.79
C LYS A 225 42.12 -4.92 -36.91
N LEU A 226 43.29 -5.55 -36.89
CA LEU A 226 43.59 -6.58 -35.92
C LEU A 226 43.78 -6.00 -34.50
N TYR A 227 44.30 -4.77 -34.37
CA TYR A 227 44.45 -4.08 -33.09
C TYR A 227 43.09 -3.71 -32.48
N GLU A 228 42.17 -3.17 -33.29
CA GLU A 228 40.77 -2.91 -32.89
C GLU A 228 40.07 -4.17 -32.32
N GLU A 229 40.44 -5.36 -32.79
CA GLU A 229 39.89 -6.65 -32.35
C GLU A 229 40.83 -7.45 -31.43
N ALA A 230 41.98 -6.91 -31.01
CA ALA A 230 43.04 -7.70 -30.37
C ALA A 230 42.66 -8.28 -29.01
N VAL A 231 41.88 -7.52 -28.22
CA VAL A 231 41.32 -7.98 -26.93
C VAL A 231 40.42 -9.20 -27.15
N PHE A 232 39.52 -9.15 -28.14
CA PHE A 232 38.68 -10.30 -28.51
C PHE A 232 39.52 -11.47 -29.02
N CYS A 233 40.57 -11.21 -29.80
CA CYS A 233 41.46 -12.27 -30.27
C CYS A 233 42.22 -12.97 -29.12
N LEU A 234 42.58 -12.26 -28.04
CA LEU A 234 43.22 -12.88 -26.87
C LEU A 234 42.23 -13.51 -25.87
N LEU A 235 40.96 -13.11 -25.87
CA LEU A 235 40.00 -13.40 -24.79
C LEU A 235 39.90 -14.89 -24.44
N PHE A 236 39.78 -15.78 -25.44
CA PHE A 236 39.55 -17.22 -25.24
C PHE A 236 40.66 -18.14 -25.80
N LEU A 237 41.84 -17.61 -26.14
CA LEU A 237 43.01 -18.43 -26.50
C LEU A 237 43.62 -19.14 -25.29
N LYS A 238 44.34 -20.25 -25.53
CA LYS A 238 44.76 -21.23 -24.50
C LYS A 238 46.17 -20.97 -23.97
N SER A 239 47.03 -20.43 -24.83
CA SER A 239 48.49 -20.38 -24.68
C SER A 239 49.03 -18.96 -24.88
N ILE A 240 48.58 -18.27 -25.93
CA ILE A 240 49.07 -16.93 -26.27
C ILE A 240 48.62 -15.93 -25.19
N ILE A 241 49.56 -15.14 -24.69
CA ILE A 241 49.34 -14.05 -23.72
C ILE A 241 49.73 -12.66 -24.28
N SER A 242 50.37 -12.60 -25.45
CA SER A 242 50.78 -11.35 -26.11
C SER A 242 50.75 -11.46 -27.63
N ILE A 243 50.13 -10.46 -28.28
CA ILE A 243 50.19 -10.20 -29.72
C ILE A 243 50.87 -8.84 -29.91
N GLU A 244 51.94 -8.79 -30.70
CA GLU A 244 52.64 -7.56 -31.07
C GLU A 244 52.66 -7.36 -32.58
N MET A 245 52.63 -6.11 -33.04
CA MET A 245 52.67 -5.76 -34.47
C MET A 245 53.76 -4.71 -34.71
N PHE A 246 54.54 -4.92 -35.78
CA PHE A 246 55.75 -4.18 -36.10
C PHE A 246 55.80 -3.73 -37.56
N VAL A 247 56.62 -2.73 -37.86
CA VAL A 247 57.07 -2.41 -39.22
C VAL A 247 58.60 -2.42 -39.27
N TRP A 248 59.17 -2.92 -40.36
CA TRP A 248 60.61 -2.87 -40.63
C TRP A 248 60.85 -2.09 -41.92
N ASP A 249 61.10 -0.79 -41.77
CA ASP A 249 61.35 0.11 -42.90
C ASP A 249 62.68 -0.18 -43.61
N ALA A 250 62.73 0.13 -44.91
CA ALA A 250 63.91 -0.10 -45.72
C ALA A 250 65.09 0.79 -45.26
N GLY A 251 66.18 0.13 -44.84
CA GLY A 251 67.37 0.80 -44.31
C GLY A 251 67.45 0.87 -42.78
N SER A 252 66.41 0.49 -42.04
CA SER A 252 66.45 0.41 -40.57
C SER A 252 67.13 -0.89 -40.11
N ASP A 253 68.00 -0.81 -39.09
CA ASP A 253 68.68 -1.98 -38.50
C ASP A 253 67.74 -2.94 -37.75
N LYS A 254 66.58 -2.44 -37.29
CA LYS A 254 65.63 -3.17 -36.44
C LYS A 254 64.19 -2.76 -36.77
N PRO A 255 63.19 -3.63 -36.52
CA PRO A 255 61.79 -3.28 -36.66
C PRO A 255 61.30 -2.39 -35.50
N HIS A 256 60.39 -1.46 -35.81
CA HIS A 256 59.70 -0.61 -34.85
C HIS A 256 58.33 -1.21 -34.49
N LYS A 257 57.95 -1.16 -33.21
CA LYS A 257 56.63 -1.63 -32.76
C LYS A 257 55.56 -0.57 -33.09
N LEU A 258 54.40 -1.00 -33.57
CA LEU A 258 53.22 -0.17 -33.85
C LEU A 258 52.12 -0.39 -32.80
N TYR A 259 51.83 -1.66 -32.52
CA TYR A 259 50.73 -2.07 -31.64
C TYR A 259 51.15 -3.24 -30.73
N SER A 260 50.55 -3.30 -29.55
CA SER A 260 50.68 -4.39 -28.57
C SER A 260 49.31 -4.68 -27.97
N CYS A 261 48.97 -5.95 -27.76
CA CYS A 261 47.92 -6.34 -26.83
C CYS A 261 48.44 -7.52 -26.01
N SER A 262 48.28 -7.46 -24.69
CA SER A 262 48.87 -8.43 -23.77
C SER A 262 48.03 -8.60 -22.52
N ILE A 263 48.13 -9.75 -21.86
CA ILE A 263 47.43 -10.02 -20.59
C ILE A 263 48.30 -9.55 -19.43
N SER A 264 47.71 -8.80 -18.50
CA SER A 264 48.40 -8.21 -17.34
C SER A 264 47.56 -8.39 -16.06
N PRO A 265 48.09 -9.00 -14.99
CA PRO A 265 49.40 -9.65 -14.90
C PRO A 265 49.43 -10.99 -15.67
N SER A 266 50.59 -11.34 -16.21
CA SER A 266 50.86 -12.63 -16.86
C SER A 266 51.38 -13.68 -15.86
N ASP A 267 50.64 -13.90 -14.77
CA ASP A 267 51.06 -14.78 -13.68
C ASP A 267 50.78 -16.28 -13.93
N GLU A 268 51.41 -17.15 -13.12
CA GLU A 268 51.22 -18.61 -13.23
C GLU A 268 49.74 -19.02 -13.08
N LYS A 269 48.97 -18.28 -12.27
CA LYS A 269 47.54 -18.51 -12.08
C LYS A 269 46.74 -18.23 -13.37
N THR A 270 47.03 -17.13 -14.05
CA THR A 270 46.44 -16.80 -15.36
C THR A 270 46.77 -17.87 -16.40
N VAL A 271 48.02 -18.34 -16.44
CA VAL A 271 48.44 -19.44 -17.34
C VAL A 271 47.72 -20.75 -16.97
N TRP A 272 47.56 -21.05 -15.68
CA TRP A 272 46.80 -22.21 -15.19
C TRP A 272 45.34 -22.17 -15.65
N HIS A 273 44.66 -21.02 -15.51
CA HIS A 273 43.29 -20.82 -15.97
C HIS A 273 43.16 -20.96 -17.49
N ARG A 274 44.01 -20.28 -18.29
CA ARG A 274 43.94 -20.37 -19.78
C ARG A 274 44.20 -21.78 -20.30
N LYS A 275 45.07 -22.55 -19.64
CA LYS A 275 45.33 -23.96 -19.97
C LYS A 275 44.30 -24.95 -19.41
N ALA A 276 43.18 -24.50 -18.82
CA ALA A 276 42.17 -25.40 -18.25
C ALA A 276 41.61 -26.42 -19.25
N LEU A 277 41.35 -26.03 -20.50
CA LEU A 277 40.92 -26.98 -21.55
C LEU A 277 41.92 -28.15 -21.69
N LEU A 278 43.23 -27.84 -21.76
CA LEU A 278 44.28 -28.85 -21.92
C LEU A 278 44.36 -29.77 -20.71
N ARG A 279 44.29 -29.19 -19.49
CA ARG A 279 44.37 -29.93 -18.22
C ARG A 279 43.15 -30.82 -17.96
N LEU A 280 41.96 -30.39 -18.41
CA LEU A 280 40.71 -31.13 -18.19
C LEU A 280 40.43 -32.14 -19.31
N ALA A 281 40.91 -31.90 -20.54
CA ALA A 281 40.83 -32.87 -21.63
C ALA A 281 41.84 -34.04 -21.51
N SER A 282 42.78 -33.97 -20.57
CA SER A 282 43.76 -35.03 -20.27
C SER A 282 43.41 -35.87 -19.03
N LEU A 283 42.15 -35.85 -18.58
CA LEU A 283 41.65 -36.63 -17.45
C LEU A 283 40.63 -37.65 -17.94
N ASP A 284 40.96 -38.94 -17.89
CA ASP A 284 40.11 -40.01 -18.45
C ASP A 284 38.75 -40.16 -17.72
N GLU A 285 38.70 -39.89 -16.42
CA GLU A 285 37.47 -39.92 -15.61
C GLU A 285 37.21 -38.59 -14.90
N VAL A 286 36.45 -37.72 -15.57
CA VAL A 286 35.97 -36.44 -15.00
C VAL A 286 34.73 -36.68 -14.14
N PHE A 287 34.92 -36.78 -12.82
CA PHE A 287 33.83 -36.92 -11.84
C PHE A 287 33.15 -35.57 -11.54
N GLY A 288 32.09 -35.27 -12.31
CA GLY A 288 31.25 -34.08 -12.13
C GLY A 288 31.55 -32.95 -13.12
N ARG A 289 30.76 -31.87 -13.08
CA ARG A 289 31.00 -30.68 -13.92
C ARG A 289 32.09 -29.82 -13.28
N HIS A 290 33.17 -29.57 -13.99
CA HIS A 290 34.17 -28.59 -13.57
C HIS A 290 33.81 -27.22 -14.10
N VAL A 291 33.66 -26.24 -13.20
CA VAL A 291 33.53 -24.82 -13.53
C VAL A 291 34.71 -24.08 -12.91
N ASP A 292 35.28 -23.14 -13.65
CA ASP A 292 36.41 -22.30 -13.25
C ASP A 292 36.08 -20.83 -13.59
N SER A 293 36.40 -19.91 -12.69
CA SER A 293 35.95 -18.50 -12.72
C SER A 293 37.09 -17.57 -12.32
N PHE A 294 37.47 -16.66 -13.22
CA PHE A 294 38.68 -15.85 -13.09
C PHE A 294 38.56 -14.54 -13.89
N SER A 295 39.25 -13.50 -13.42
CA SER A 295 39.34 -12.23 -14.14
C SER A 295 40.57 -12.20 -15.05
N LEU A 296 40.45 -11.55 -16.20
CA LEU A 296 41.55 -11.19 -17.10
C LEU A 296 41.54 -9.68 -17.33
N SER A 297 42.72 -9.06 -17.33
CA SER A 297 42.87 -7.67 -17.78
C SER A 297 43.85 -7.62 -18.95
N PHE A 298 43.48 -6.89 -19.99
CA PHE A 298 44.20 -6.76 -21.25
C PHE A 298 44.80 -5.36 -21.33
N LEU A 299 46.13 -5.28 -21.44
CA LEU A 299 46.88 -4.06 -21.72
C LEU A 299 47.08 -3.95 -23.24
N SER A 300 46.39 -2.98 -23.84
CA SER A 300 46.53 -2.60 -25.25
C SER A 300 47.35 -1.32 -25.34
N GLU A 301 48.34 -1.30 -26.22
CA GLU A 301 49.26 -0.17 -26.38
C GLU A 301 49.42 0.21 -27.86
N THR A 302 49.27 1.50 -28.18
CA THR A 302 49.70 2.10 -29.45
C THR A 302 51.08 2.72 -29.27
N PHE A 303 51.89 2.76 -30.34
CA PHE A 303 53.21 3.38 -30.32
C PHE A 303 53.31 4.45 -31.40
N ILE A 304 53.58 5.69 -30.98
CA ILE A 304 53.68 6.87 -31.85
C ILE A 304 55.04 7.53 -31.59
N GLY A 305 56.05 7.10 -32.36
CA GLY A 305 57.45 7.45 -32.09
C GLY A 305 57.94 6.81 -30.80
N GLU A 306 58.43 7.61 -29.86
CA GLU A 306 58.87 7.15 -28.53
C GLU A 306 57.74 7.10 -27.50
N ASN A 307 56.58 7.69 -27.80
CA ASN A 307 55.42 7.70 -26.90
C ASN A 307 54.54 6.46 -27.08
N SER A 308 53.95 5.98 -25.99
CA SER A 308 52.94 4.90 -26.01
C SER A 308 51.66 5.32 -25.30
N GLU A 309 50.51 5.25 -25.98
CA GLU A 309 49.21 5.35 -25.32
C GLU A 309 48.80 3.97 -24.82
N LYS A 310 48.17 3.89 -23.64
CA LYS A 310 47.86 2.61 -22.98
C LYS A 310 46.40 2.57 -22.56
N LYS A 311 45.70 1.51 -22.97
CA LYS A 311 44.34 1.17 -22.54
C LYS A 311 44.36 -0.13 -21.76
N MET A 312 43.58 -0.21 -20.69
CA MET A 312 43.40 -1.43 -19.91
C MET A 312 41.93 -1.83 -19.88
N ASP A 313 41.61 -3.00 -20.39
CA ASP A 313 40.24 -3.54 -20.42
C ASP A 313 40.14 -4.80 -19.57
N SER A 314 39.13 -4.89 -18.72
CA SER A 314 38.99 -5.99 -17.75
C SER A 314 37.74 -6.83 -18.01
N PHE A 315 37.87 -8.15 -17.91
CA PHE A 315 36.82 -9.12 -18.13
C PHE A 315 36.74 -10.12 -16.98
N LEU A 316 35.53 -10.57 -16.64
CA LEU A 316 35.31 -11.80 -15.88
C LEU A 316 35.01 -12.92 -16.88
N VAL A 317 35.73 -14.03 -16.76
CA VAL A 317 35.58 -15.25 -17.57
C VAL A 317 35.12 -16.40 -16.68
N VAL A 318 34.10 -17.14 -17.13
CA VAL A 318 33.68 -18.41 -16.52
C VAL A 318 33.74 -19.50 -17.59
N GLN A 319 34.41 -20.60 -17.29
CA GLN A 319 34.63 -21.71 -18.21
C GLN A 319 34.21 -23.05 -17.59
N SER A 320 33.66 -23.94 -18.41
CA SER A 320 32.94 -25.14 -17.96
C SER A 320 33.26 -26.35 -18.85
N MET A 321 33.59 -27.48 -18.21
CA MET A 321 33.64 -28.80 -18.84
C MET A 321 32.52 -29.67 -18.26
N ALA A 322 31.63 -30.19 -19.11
CA ALA A 322 30.68 -31.23 -18.68
C ALA A 322 31.35 -32.62 -18.67
N PRO A 323 31.02 -33.50 -17.72
CA PRO A 323 31.64 -34.83 -17.61
C PRO A 323 31.27 -35.72 -18.80
N THR A 324 32.11 -36.71 -19.10
CA THR A 324 31.87 -37.70 -20.17
C THR A 324 30.56 -38.48 -19.99
N THR A 325 30.08 -38.62 -18.76
CA THR A 325 28.81 -39.26 -18.39
C THR A 325 27.56 -38.39 -18.62
N SER A 326 27.71 -37.10 -18.95
CA SER A 326 26.59 -36.20 -19.28
C SER A 326 25.97 -36.54 -20.64
N ARG A 327 24.83 -35.92 -20.97
CA ARG A 327 24.17 -36.03 -22.29
C ARG A 327 25.09 -35.54 -23.41
N VAL A 328 25.62 -34.32 -23.32
CA VAL A 328 26.64 -33.79 -24.25
C VAL A 328 27.96 -34.60 -24.25
N GLY A 329 28.43 -35.09 -23.10
CA GLY A 329 29.64 -35.92 -23.01
C GLY A 329 29.48 -37.28 -23.70
N SER A 330 28.36 -37.94 -23.47
CA SER A 330 27.98 -39.21 -24.12
C SER A 330 27.80 -39.04 -25.63
N PHE A 331 27.29 -37.88 -26.06
CA PHE A 331 27.23 -37.51 -27.47
C PHE A 331 28.64 -37.39 -28.07
N ALA A 332 29.56 -36.68 -27.43
CA ALA A 332 30.94 -36.53 -27.91
C ALA A 332 31.67 -37.88 -28.07
N VAL A 333 31.53 -38.77 -27.09
CA VAL A 333 32.13 -40.13 -27.14
C VAL A 333 31.52 -40.98 -28.26
N ARG A 334 30.22 -40.83 -28.54
CA ARG A 334 29.55 -41.53 -29.66
C ARG A 334 29.98 -40.95 -31.01
N ALA A 335 29.95 -39.63 -31.16
CA ALA A 335 30.30 -38.94 -32.40
C ALA A 335 31.74 -39.24 -32.84
N GLY A 336 32.68 -39.38 -31.89
CA GLY A 336 34.05 -39.79 -32.17
C GLY A 336 34.21 -41.25 -32.63
N LYS A 337 33.28 -42.14 -32.28
CA LYS A 337 33.30 -43.56 -32.70
C LYS A 337 32.54 -43.78 -34.01
N ASP A 338 31.37 -43.18 -34.14
CA ASP A 338 30.42 -43.48 -35.21
C ASP A 338 30.61 -42.60 -36.45
N TYR A 339 31.24 -41.41 -36.29
CA TYR A 339 31.36 -40.39 -37.34
C TYR A 339 32.75 -39.75 -37.47
N ASP A 340 33.78 -40.25 -36.76
CA ASP A 340 35.13 -39.64 -36.67
C ASP A 340 35.12 -38.18 -36.17
N LEU A 341 34.04 -37.79 -35.48
CA LEU A 341 33.87 -36.46 -34.90
C LEU A 341 34.36 -36.47 -33.44
N HIS A 342 35.68 -36.37 -33.24
CA HIS A 342 36.21 -36.02 -31.92
C HIS A 342 35.55 -34.72 -31.44
N LEU A 343 35.00 -34.63 -30.23
CA LEU A 343 34.33 -33.44 -29.71
C LEU A 343 34.69 -33.26 -28.23
N LEU A 344 34.70 -32.02 -27.73
CA LEU A 344 35.03 -31.70 -26.34
C LEU A 344 33.91 -30.83 -25.73
N PRO A 345 33.25 -31.27 -24.64
CA PRO A 345 32.08 -30.60 -24.07
C PRO A 345 32.48 -29.37 -23.22
N TRP A 346 33.10 -28.40 -23.90
CA TRP A 346 33.71 -27.20 -23.33
C TRP A 346 33.06 -25.93 -23.86
N ALA A 347 32.64 -25.07 -22.94
CA ALA A 347 32.17 -23.72 -23.23
C ALA A 347 32.66 -22.73 -22.17
N SER A 348 32.76 -21.47 -22.55
CA SER A 348 33.12 -20.38 -21.64
C SER A 348 32.39 -19.09 -22.00
N VAL A 349 31.96 -18.35 -20.99
CA VAL A 349 31.31 -17.05 -21.13
C VAL A 349 32.20 -15.96 -20.56
N ALA A 350 32.18 -14.76 -21.15
CA ALA A 350 32.95 -13.64 -20.66
C ALA A 350 32.18 -12.33 -20.74
N VAL A 351 32.42 -11.44 -19.78
CA VAL A 351 31.76 -10.13 -19.66
C VAL A 351 32.78 -9.04 -19.37
N CYS A 352 32.67 -7.92 -20.08
CA CYS A 352 33.53 -6.75 -19.87
C CYS A 352 33.07 -5.96 -18.63
N LEU A 353 34.03 -5.70 -17.74
CA LEU A 353 33.89 -4.93 -16.50
C LEU A 353 34.49 -3.52 -16.60
N SER A 354 35.03 -3.11 -17.75
CA SER A 354 35.50 -1.74 -17.98
C SER A 354 34.35 -0.72 -17.88
N ASP A 355 34.67 0.53 -17.53
CA ASP A 355 33.69 1.63 -17.44
C ASP A 355 32.89 1.85 -18.74
N ASP A 356 31.68 2.41 -18.62
CA ASP A 356 30.77 2.75 -19.74
C ASP A 356 31.22 3.97 -20.58
N LEU A 357 32.52 4.04 -20.92
CA LEU A 357 33.03 4.96 -21.93
C LEU A 357 32.51 4.54 -23.33
N PRO A 358 32.27 5.48 -24.27
CA PRO A 358 31.67 5.16 -25.57
C PRO A 358 32.42 4.09 -26.38
N GLU A 359 33.74 4.07 -26.29
CA GLU A 359 34.61 3.07 -26.93
C GLU A 359 34.36 1.64 -26.41
N ASN A 360 33.99 1.51 -25.13
CA ASN A 360 33.86 0.23 -24.45
C ASN A 360 32.50 -0.43 -24.72
N HIS A 361 31.53 0.27 -25.32
CA HIS A 361 30.25 -0.30 -25.73
C HIS A 361 30.41 -1.47 -26.72
N VAL A 362 31.45 -1.46 -27.56
CA VAL A 362 31.76 -2.59 -28.45
C VAL A 362 32.18 -3.82 -27.64
N LEU A 363 33.01 -3.63 -26.60
CA LEU A 363 33.44 -4.67 -25.66
C LEU A 363 32.31 -5.16 -24.73
N LYS A 364 31.15 -4.47 -24.67
CA LYS A 364 29.95 -4.90 -23.94
C LYS A 364 28.86 -5.50 -24.87
N GLN A 365 29.12 -5.66 -26.17
CA GLN A 365 28.22 -6.33 -27.10
C GLN A 365 28.59 -7.81 -27.29
N GLY A 366 27.71 -8.72 -26.84
CA GLY A 366 27.94 -10.16 -26.83
C GLY A 366 28.09 -10.76 -28.23
N GLN A 367 29.24 -11.40 -28.45
CA GLN A 367 29.67 -12.00 -29.71
C GLN A 367 29.98 -13.48 -29.52
N ALA A 368 29.82 -14.28 -30.57
CA ALA A 368 30.15 -15.70 -30.57
C ALA A 368 31.63 -15.96 -30.87
N PHE A 369 32.21 -16.97 -30.22
CA PHE A 369 33.61 -17.36 -30.36
C PHE A 369 33.73 -18.87 -30.53
N CYS A 370 34.73 -19.28 -31.30
CA CYS A 370 35.31 -20.62 -31.24
C CYS A 370 36.82 -20.42 -31.10
N PHE A 371 37.23 -20.12 -29.87
CA PHE A 371 38.54 -19.58 -29.43
C PHE A 371 38.88 -18.18 -29.97
N LEU A 372 38.60 -17.91 -31.24
CA LEU A 372 38.67 -16.59 -31.88
C LEU A 372 37.27 -16.05 -32.21
N PRO A 373 37.10 -14.71 -32.35
CA PRO A 373 35.81 -14.07 -32.62
C PRO A 373 35.24 -14.46 -33.98
N LEU A 374 34.03 -15.02 -33.97
CA LEU A 374 33.21 -15.27 -35.16
C LEU A 374 32.42 -14.00 -35.51
N PRO A 375 32.05 -13.76 -36.78
CA PRO A 375 31.28 -12.57 -37.20
C PRO A 375 29.78 -12.68 -36.85
N VAL A 376 29.44 -13.28 -35.70
CA VAL A 376 28.06 -13.50 -35.22
C VAL A 376 27.85 -12.75 -33.90
N LYS A 377 26.90 -11.81 -33.90
CA LYS A 377 26.43 -11.15 -32.68
C LYS A 377 25.33 -12.00 -32.06
N THR A 378 25.38 -12.20 -30.75
CA THR A 378 24.45 -13.07 -30.00
C THR A 378 23.21 -12.34 -29.48
N GLY A 379 23.24 -10.99 -29.47
CA GLY A 379 22.26 -10.13 -28.81
C GLY A 379 22.45 -9.99 -27.29
N LEU A 380 23.29 -10.82 -26.66
CA LEU A 380 23.61 -10.77 -25.23
C LEU A 380 24.53 -9.58 -24.89
N ARG A 381 24.71 -9.30 -23.60
CA ARG A 381 25.82 -8.47 -23.07
C ARG A 381 27.05 -9.29 -22.66
N VAL A 382 27.10 -10.56 -23.07
CA VAL A 382 28.08 -11.56 -22.66
C VAL A 382 28.60 -12.26 -23.92
N HIS A 383 29.92 -12.40 -24.03
CA HIS A 383 30.57 -13.16 -25.10
C HIS A 383 30.44 -14.66 -24.82
N VAL A 384 30.08 -15.44 -25.85
CA VAL A 384 29.86 -16.88 -25.74
C VAL A 384 30.87 -17.62 -26.59
N ASN A 385 31.80 -18.31 -25.93
CA ASN A 385 32.77 -19.20 -26.55
C ASN A 385 32.37 -20.66 -26.32
N GLY A 386 32.61 -21.51 -27.31
CA GLY A 386 32.40 -22.93 -27.21
C GLY A 386 33.23 -23.71 -28.20
N TYR A 387 33.41 -24.99 -27.95
CA TYR A 387 33.90 -25.96 -28.95
C TYR A 387 32.84 -26.23 -30.03
N PHE A 388 32.38 -25.18 -30.71
CA PHE A 388 31.32 -25.25 -31.71
C PHE A 388 31.82 -25.85 -33.03
N GLU A 389 31.00 -26.69 -33.66
CA GLU A 389 31.16 -27.00 -35.07
C GLU A 389 30.70 -25.77 -35.88
N VAL A 390 31.57 -25.27 -36.78
CA VAL A 390 31.36 -24.03 -37.54
C VAL A 390 31.12 -24.30 -39.03
N SER A 391 30.50 -23.34 -39.72
CA SER A 391 30.36 -23.37 -41.17
C SER A 391 31.74 -23.41 -41.87
N SER A 392 31.78 -23.92 -43.10
CA SER A 392 33.03 -24.05 -43.89
C SER A 392 33.73 -22.71 -44.16
N ASN A 393 32.97 -21.61 -44.21
CA ASN A 393 33.46 -20.23 -44.35
C ASN A 393 33.65 -19.51 -43.00
N ARG A 394 33.48 -20.21 -41.86
CA ARG A 394 33.58 -19.70 -40.48
C ARG A 394 32.71 -18.48 -40.14
N ARG A 395 31.63 -18.25 -40.92
CA ARG A 395 30.70 -17.13 -40.69
C ARG A 395 29.55 -17.42 -39.73
N SER A 396 29.27 -18.69 -39.42
CA SER A 396 28.25 -19.10 -38.44
C SER A 396 28.63 -20.39 -37.73
N ILE A 397 27.95 -20.69 -36.61
CA ILE A 397 27.94 -22.03 -36.03
C ILE A 397 26.92 -22.91 -36.75
N TRP A 398 27.15 -24.22 -36.78
CA TRP A 398 26.25 -25.19 -37.43
C TRP A 398 24.90 -25.27 -36.68
N PHE A 399 23.81 -24.97 -37.37
CA PHE A 399 22.45 -25.07 -36.85
C PHE A 399 21.43 -25.21 -37.99
N GLY A 400 20.35 -25.96 -37.77
CA GLY A 400 19.19 -26.00 -38.66
C GLY A 400 18.32 -27.26 -38.48
N ALA A 401 17.00 -27.11 -38.58
CA ALA A 401 16.05 -28.22 -38.45
C ALA A 401 16.05 -29.14 -39.70
N ASP A 402 16.24 -28.57 -40.88
CA ASP A 402 16.21 -29.27 -42.19
C ASP A 402 17.52 -30.07 -42.48
N MET A 403 18.31 -30.33 -41.44
CA MET A 403 19.65 -30.91 -41.55
C MET A 403 19.62 -32.42 -41.39
N ASP A 404 20.18 -33.12 -42.38
CA ASP A 404 20.15 -34.57 -42.46
C ASP A 404 21.47 -35.21 -41.99
N ARG A 405 21.39 -36.47 -41.52
CA ARG A 405 22.54 -37.33 -41.14
C ARG A 405 23.66 -36.61 -40.36
N SER A 406 24.86 -36.47 -40.94
CA SER A 406 26.03 -35.85 -40.30
C SER A 406 25.89 -34.33 -40.11
N GLY A 407 25.06 -33.67 -40.92
CA GLY A 407 24.66 -32.29 -40.67
C GLY A 407 23.85 -32.17 -39.39
N LYS A 408 22.88 -33.07 -39.20
CA LYS A 408 22.09 -33.13 -37.97
C LYS A 408 22.98 -33.27 -36.73
N GLN A 409 23.96 -34.18 -36.75
CA GLN A 409 24.87 -34.38 -35.63
C GLN A 409 25.67 -33.12 -35.24
N ARG A 410 26.00 -32.23 -36.19
CA ARG A 410 26.65 -30.93 -35.89
C ARG A 410 25.69 -29.92 -35.27
N SER A 411 24.43 -29.90 -35.73
CA SER A 411 23.39 -29.06 -35.13
C SER A 411 23.07 -29.54 -33.71
N ASP A 412 22.81 -30.84 -33.55
CA ASP A 412 22.56 -31.50 -32.25
C ASP A 412 23.71 -31.23 -31.27
N TRP A 413 24.98 -31.32 -31.72
CA TRP A 413 26.15 -30.98 -30.92
C TRP A 413 26.12 -29.55 -30.40
N ASN A 414 25.93 -28.57 -31.27
CA ASN A 414 25.95 -27.16 -30.89
C ASN A 414 24.78 -26.83 -29.94
N THR A 415 23.59 -27.37 -30.18
CA THR A 415 22.45 -27.29 -29.25
C THR A 415 22.81 -27.85 -27.88
N LEU A 416 23.35 -29.07 -27.81
CA LEU A 416 23.77 -29.71 -26.55
C LEU A 416 24.89 -28.93 -25.85
N LEU A 417 25.80 -28.29 -26.57
CA LEU A 417 26.88 -27.49 -26.00
C LEU A 417 26.36 -26.17 -25.40
N LEU A 418 25.35 -25.56 -26.02
CA LEU A 418 24.65 -24.39 -25.48
C LEU A 418 23.86 -24.78 -24.21
N GLU A 419 23.12 -25.89 -24.25
CA GLU A 419 22.29 -26.36 -23.13
C GLU A 419 23.10 -26.91 -21.95
N ASP A 420 23.93 -27.95 -22.16
CA ASP A 420 24.55 -28.71 -21.07
C ASP A 420 25.83 -28.06 -20.50
N VAL A 421 26.37 -27.02 -21.16
CA VAL A 421 27.68 -26.43 -20.81
C VAL A 421 27.64 -24.91 -20.73
N ALA A 422 27.17 -24.21 -21.78
CA ALA A 422 27.22 -22.74 -21.83
C ALA A 422 26.18 -22.06 -20.93
N ALA A 423 24.94 -22.56 -20.88
CA ALA A 423 23.93 -22.07 -19.94
C ALA A 423 24.41 -22.19 -18.46
N PRO A 424 24.87 -23.36 -17.98
CA PRO A 424 25.50 -23.49 -16.67
C PRO A 424 26.66 -22.53 -16.40
N ALA A 425 27.53 -22.29 -17.39
CA ALA A 425 28.62 -21.31 -17.25
C ALA A 425 28.08 -19.87 -17.10
N PHE A 426 26.96 -19.54 -17.73
CA PHE A 426 26.24 -18.27 -17.56
C PHE A 426 25.60 -18.13 -16.17
N ILE A 427 25.06 -19.23 -15.62
CA ILE A 427 24.56 -19.23 -14.22
C ILE A 427 25.71 -18.91 -13.25
N GLU A 428 26.86 -19.58 -13.41
CA GLU A 428 28.03 -19.35 -12.57
C GLU A 428 28.70 -17.98 -12.81
N LEU A 429 28.53 -17.40 -14.00
CA LEU A 429 28.87 -16.00 -14.27
C LEU A 429 28.01 -15.04 -13.42
N LEU A 430 26.69 -15.24 -13.35
CA LEU A 430 25.81 -14.44 -12.48
C LEU A 430 26.09 -14.67 -10.99
N ILE A 431 26.40 -15.91 -10.58
CA ILE A 431 26.79 -16.28 -9.20
C ILE A 431 28.17 -15.69 -8.81
N SER A 432 29.02 -15.41 -9.80
CA SER A 432 30.28 -14.69 -9.63
C SER A 432 30.08 -13.17 -9.62
N LEU A 433 29.33 -12.60 -10.58
CA LEU A 433 29.05 -11.17 -10.70
C LEU A 433 28.35 -10.59 -9.47
N ARG A 434 27.43 -11.32 -8.82
CA ARG A 434 26.79 -10.88 -7.56
C ARG A 434 27.80 -10.60 -6.42
N ARG A 435 29.00 -11.20 -6.46
CA ARG A 435 30.08 -10.95 -5.49
C ARG A 435 30.90 -9.69 -5.82
N LEU A 436 30.94 -9.29 -7.10
CA LEU A 436 31.70 -8.13 -7.58
C LEU A 436 30.84 -6.85 -7.63
N LEU A 437 29.60 -6.96 -8.10
CA LEU A 437 28.72 -5.84 -8.42
C LEU A 437 27.53 -5.66 -7.46
N GLY A 438 27.26 -6.64 -6.58
CA GLY A 438 26.13 -6.59 -5.64
C GLY A 438 24.76 -6.42 -6.32
N GLN A 439 23.81 -5.78 -5.62
CA GLN A 439 22.46 -5.48 -6.13
C GLN A 439 22.43 -4.18 -6.97
N THR A 440 23.36 -4.00 -7.90
CA THR A 440 23.39 -2.82 -8.79
C THR A 440 22.46 -2.99 -10.00
N LYS A 441 22.10 -1.87 -10.64
CA LYS A 441 21.43 -1.89 -11.95
C LYS A 441 22.29 -2.56 -13.03
N GLU A 442 23.61 -2.46 -12.91
CA GLU A 442 24.56 -3.07 -13.84
C GLU A 442 24.51 -4.60 -13.77
N TYR A 443 24.49 -5.20 -12.57
CA TYR A 443 24.30 -6.65 -12.38
C TYR A 443 23.09 -7.19 -13.15
N TYR A 444 21.93 -6.54 -12.98
CA TYR A 444 20.70 -6.93 -13.68
C TYR A 444 20.77 -6.69 -15.19
N SER A 445 21.66 -5.84 -15.70
CA SER A 445 21.81 -5.59 -17.14
C SER A 445 22.46 -6.75 -17.91
N PHE A 446 23.16 -7.66 -17.21
CA PHE A 446 23.77 -8.85 -17.81
C PHE A 446 22.80 -10.04 -17.95
N TRP A 447 21.59 -9.94 -17.40
CA TRP A 447 20.54 -10.93 -17.64
C TRP A 447 20.02 -10.83 -19.08
N PRO A 448 19.67 -11.96 -19.74
CA PRO A 448 19.23 -11.96 -21.13
C PRO A 448 17.77 -11.49 -21.31
N THR A 449 17.55 -10.19 -21.20
CA THR A 449 16.25 -9.54 -21.42
C THR A 449 16.07 -9.06 -22.85
N GLY A 450 15.48 -9.89 -23.71
CA GLY A 450 15.21 -9.52 -25.10
C GLY A 450 14.68 -10.65 -25.98
N THR A 451 14.60 -10.35 -27.28
CA THR A 451 14.43 -11.32 -28.37
C THR A 451 15.79 -11.68 -28.94
N PHE A 452 16.05 -12.97 -29.14
CA PHE A 452 17.31 -13.49 -29.64
C PHE A 452 17.04 -14.36 -30.87
N GLU A 453 17.96 -14.38 -31.82
CA GLU A 453 17.88 -15.27 -32.99
C GLU A 453 18.39 -16.67 -32.63
N GLU A 454 17.88 -17.71 -33.30
CA GLU A 454 18.39 -19.06 -33.08
C GLU A 454 19.80 -19.25 -33.68
N PRO A 455 20.68 -20.02 -33.02
CA PRO A 455 20.44 -20.87 -31.84
C PRO A 455 20.65 -20.17 -30.47
N TRP A 456 20.84 -18.86 -30.44
CA TRP A 456 21.11 -18.14 -29.18
C TRP A 456 19.87 -18.04 -28.28
N ASN A 457 18.67 -18.17 -28.83
CA ASN A 457 17.45 -18.24 -28.03
C ASN A 457 17.34 -19.57 -27.26
N ILE A 458 17.76 -20.72 -27.81
CA ILE A 458 17.92 -21.98 -27.03
C ILE A 458 18.78 -21.78 -25.78
N LEU A 459 19.95 -21.12 -25.92
CA LEU A 459 20.83 -20.79 -24.79
C LEU A 459 20.07 -19.95 -23.74
N VAL A 460 19.25 -18.99 -24.17
CA VAL A 460 18.48 -18.12 -23.26
C VAL A 460 17.33 -18.86 -22.58
N GLU A 461 16.59 -19.73 -23.28
CA GLU A 461 15.57 -20.56 -22.61
C GLU A 461 16.22 -21.44 -21.54
N LYS A 462 17.33 -22.13 -21.87
CA LYS A 462 18.05 -22.98 -20.90
C LYS A 462 18.62 -22.19 -19.73
N ILE A 463 19.13 -20.98 -19.97
CA ILE A 463 19.52 -20.06 -18.89
C ILE A 463 18.33 -19.80 -17.96
N TYR A 464 17.14 -19.49 -18.48
CA TYR A 464 15.98 -19.23 -17.63
C TYR A 464 15.45 -20.49 -16.89
N GLU A 465 15.54 -21.68 -17.47
CA GLU A 465 15.29 -22.94 -16.76
C GLU A 465 16.28 -23.16 -15.61
N ASP A 466 17.59 -23.13 -15.90
CA ASP A 466 18.64 -23.41 -14.91
C ASP A 466 18.75 -22.29 -13.85
N LEU A 467 18.39 -21.06 -14.20
CA LEU A 467 18.26 -19.95 -13.26
C LEU A 467 17.26 -20.28 -12.17
N TYR A 468 16.22 -21.08 -12.40
CA TYR A 468 15.11 -21.27 -11.45
C TYR A 468 15.58 -21.69 -10.04
N LEU A 469 16.61 -22.54 -9.98
CA LEU A 469 17.19 -23.07 -8.74
C LEU A 469 18.52 -22.39 -8.33
N ALA A 470 18.99 -21.40 -9.08
CA ALA A 470 20.28 -20.74 -8.86
C ALA A 470 20.13 -19.45 -8.00
N PRO A 471 20.93 -19.21 -6.94
CA PRO A 471 20.76 -18.08 -6.03
C PRO A 471 21.24 -16.72 -6.60
N VAL A 472 20.54 -16.24 -7.63
CA VAL A 472 20.92 -15.09 -8.48
C VAL A 472 20.11 -13.81 -8.23
N LEU A 473 19.19 -13.81 -7.25
CA LEU A 473 18.38 -12.63 -6.94
C LEU A 473 18.55 -12.24 -5.47
N TYR A 474 18.39 -10.96 -5.14
CA TYR A 474 18.72 -10.43 -3.81
C TYR A 474 17.48 -10.00 -3.02
N SER A 475 17.43 -10.40 -1.74
CA SER A 475 16.53 -9.83 -0.73
C SER A 475 17.30 -9.11 0.37
N SER A 476 16.71 -8.02 0.86
CA SER A 476 17.12 -7.33 2.08
C SER A 476 16.66 -8.03 3.39
N TYR A 477 15.99 -9.19 3.29
CA TYR A 477 15.66 -10.05 4.44
C TYR A 477 16.92 -10.63 5.11
N GLU A 478 16.84 -10.85 6.42
CA GLU A 478 17.95 -11.31 7.29
C GLU A 478 19.24 -10.46 7.18
N GLY A 479 19.13 -9.20 6.74
CA GLY A 479 20.26 -8.29 6.53
C GLY A 479 20.92 -8.38 5.15
N GLY A 480 20.44 -9.25 4.25
CA GLY A 480 20.91 -9.37 2.88
C GLY A 480 21.20 -10.81 2.47
N LYS A 481 20.34 -11.41 1.66
CA LYS A 481 20.44 -12.81 1.22
C LYS A 481 20.28 -12.93 -0.30
N TRP A 482 21.12 -13.73 -0.93
CA TRP A 482 20.98 -14.13 -2.34
C TRP A 482 20.25 -15.47 -2.43
N ILE A 483 19.22 -15.53 -3.26
CA ILE A 483 18.16 -16.55 -3.23
C ILE A 483 17.63 -16.84 -4.65
N SER A 484 17.34 -18.11 -4.93
CA SER A 484 16.98 -18.61 -6.27
C SER A 484 15.53 -18.36 -6.64
N PRO A 485 15.14 -18.20 -7.92
CA PRO A 485 13.74 -18.13 -8.37
C PRO A 485 12.75 -19.19 -7.84
N ALA A 486 13.19 -20.16 -7.02
CA ALA A 486 12.39 -21.00 -6.12
C ALA A 486 12.41 -20.67 -4.57
N ASP A 487 13.36 -19.92 -3.99
CA ASP A 487 13.59 -19.68 -2.52
C ASP A 487 12.83 -18.53 -1.79
N ALA A 488 12.77 -17.31 -2.36
CA ALA A 488 12.22 -16.05 -1.80
C ALA A 488 11.78 -14.96 -2.84
N LEU A 489 10.54 -14.44 -2.79
CA LEU A 489 9.66 -14.18 -3.96
C LEU A 489 9.57 -12.71 -4.49
N PHE A 490 8.91 -12.48 -5.64
CA PHE A 490 8.96 -11.20 -6.38
C PHE A 490 7.86 -10.21 -6.04
N HIS A 491 8.18 -8.91 -6.06
CA HIS A 491 7.12 -7.91 -6.20
C HIS A 491 6.56 -7.87 -7.63
N ASP A 492 5.24 -8.00 -7.71
CA ASP A 492 4.41 -7.60 -8.84
C ASP A 492 4.57 -6.07 -9.06
N LEU A 493 4.19 -5.57 -10.24
CA LEU A 493 4.76 -4.31 -10.74
C LEU A 493 3.78 -3.29 -11.33
N LYS A 494 2.50 -3.65 -11.45
CA LYS A 494 1.54 -2.95 -12.32
C LYS A 494 1.27 -1.49 -11.94
N PHE A 495 1.78 -1.01 -10.82
CA PHE A 495 1.56 0.36 -10.35
C PHE A 495 2.74 0.83 -9.46
N LYS A 496 2.83 2.14 -9.17
CA LYS A 496 4.10 2.84 -8.85
C LYS A 496 4.80 2.53 -7.52
N GLU A 497 4.07 2.26 -6.43
CA GLU A 497 4.56 2.47 -5.04
C GLU A 497 4.92 1.19 -4.26
N SER A 498 5.09 0.07 -4.98
CA SER A 498 5.30 -1.29 -4.44
C SER A 498 6.44 -1.36 -3.41
N GLU A 499 7.47 -0.51 -3.61
CA GLU A 499 8.67 -0.37 -2.80
C GLU A 499 8.43 -0.09 -1.29
N ASN A 500 7.32 0.58 -0.94
CA ASN A 500 7.02 0.95 0.45
C ASN A 500 6.56 -0.24 1.28
N LEU A 501 5.61 -1.01 0.75
CA LEU A 501 5.28 -2.33 1.29
C LEU A 501 6.54 -3.20 1.36
N GLY A 502 7.45 -3.03 0.39
CA GLY A 502 8.77 -3.66 0.35
C GLY A 502 9.46 -3.71 1.69
N LYS A 503 9.67 -2.51 2.20
CA LYS A 503 10.36 -2.29 3.45
C LYS A 503 9.48 -2.75 4.62
N ALA A 504 8.19 -2.43 4.59
CA ALA A 504 7.21 -2.84 5.60
C ALA A 504 7.15 -4.37 5.81
N LEU A 505 7.24 -5.15 4.74
CA LEU A 505 7.06 -6.60 4.78
C LEU A 505 8.39 -7.35 4.95
N VAL A 506 9.52 -6.79 4.52
CA VAL A 506 10.84 -7.34 4.88
C VAL A 506 11.05 -7.28 6.40
N ARG A 507 10.51 -6.25 7.08
CA ARG A 507 10.48 -6.13 8.55
C ARG A 507 9.70 -7.23 9.27
N LEU A 508 8.78 -7.93 8.59
CA LEU A 508 7.93 -8.99 9.17
C LEU A 508 8.54 -10.40 9.06
N GLY A 509 9.85 -10.49 8.80
CA GLY A 509 10.57 -11.76 8.80
C GLY A 509 10.32 -12.62 7.56
N VAL A 510 10.22 -11.98 6.39
CA VAL A 510 9.81 -12.64 5.15
C VAL A 510 10.63 -12.09 3.95
N PRO A 511 11.05 -12.89 2.95
CA PRO A 511 12.06 -12.47 1.94
C PRO A 511 11.58 -11.96 0.54
N ILE A 512 11.66 -10.64 0.27
CA ILE A 512 11.38 -10.00 -1.06
C ILE A 512 12.59 -10.02 -2.00
N VAL A 513 12.39 -10.27 -3.29
CA VAL A 513 13.24 -9.75 -4.37
C VAL A 513 12.69 -8.47 -5.00
N PHE A 514 13.52 -7.42 -5.01
CA PHE A 514 13.33 -6.23 -5.83
C PHE A 514 14.22 -6.35 -7.08
N ALA A 515 13.58 -6.55 -8.24
CA ALA A 515 14.22 -6.69 -9.54
C ALA A 515 13.56 -5.73 -10.56
N PRO A 516 14.29 -5.25 -11.59
CA PRO A 516 13.71 -4.46 -12.68
C PRO A 516 12.55 -5.20 -13.37
N SER A 517 11.51 -4.47 -13.79
CA SER A 517 10.29 -5.08 -14.34
C SER A 517 10.56 -6.04 -15.50
N ILE A 518 11.40 -5.62 -16.44
CA ILE A 518 11.81 -6.44 -17.60
C ILE A 518 12.42 -7.81 -17.22
N ILE A 519 13.04 -7.93 -16.05
CA ILE A 519 13.57 -9.21 -15.52
C ILE A 519 12.40 -10.10 -15.09
N VAL A 520 11.46 -9.53 -14.33
CA VAL A 520 10.25 -10.23 -13.85
C VAL A 520 9.37 -10.65 -15.03
N ASP A 521 9.11 -9.75 -15.97
CA ASP A 521 8.33 -10.03 -17.18
C ASP A 521 8.96 -11.13 -18.05
N THR A 522 10.30 -11.14 -18.17
CA THR A 522 11.01 -12.18 -18.94
C THR A 522 11.01 -13.53 -18.20
N LEU A 523 11.13 -13.53 -16.86
CA LEU A 523 10.93 -14.73 -16.05
C LEU A 523 9.53 -15.31 -16.25
N PHE A 524 8.47 -14.48 -16.20
CA PHE A 524 7.10 -14.95 -16.46
C PHE A 524 6.90 -15.52 -17.86
N LYS A 525 7.55 -14.92 -18.87
CA LYS A 525 7.44 -15.38 -20.24
C LYS A 525 8.15 -16.72 -20.48
N ARG A 526 9.37 -16.88 -19.97
CA ARG A 526 10.25 -18.03 -20.29
C ARG A 526 10.16 -19.17 -19.28
N CYS A 527 9.98 -18.87 -18.00
CA CYS A 527 9.82 -19.89 -16.94
C CYS A 527 8.36 -20.30 -16.73
N SER A 528 7.50 -20.24 -17.75
CA SER A 528 6.04 -20.43 -17.64
C SER A 528 5.61 -21.84 -17.20
N ASN A 529 6.47 -22.85 -17.42
CA ASN A 529 6.29 -24.21 -16.89
C ASN A 529 6.59 -24.33 -15.39
N PHE A 530 7.36 -23.39 -14.85
CA PHE A 530 7.62 -23.29 -13.42
C PHE A 530 6.57 -22.37 -12.80
N GLN A 531 6.23 -22.64 -11.54
CA GLN A 531 5.58 -21.61 -10.76
C GLN A 531 6.62 -20.52 -10.38
N ILE A 532 7.00 -19.66 -11.34
CA ILE A 532 7.44 -18.31 -10.96
C ILE A 532 6.23 -17.68 -10.31
N LYS A 533 6.43 -17.29 -9.08
CA LYS A 533 5.37 -16.79 -8.26
C LYS A 533 5.62 -15.29 -8.12
N VAL A 534 4.55 -14.53 -8.17
CA VAL A 534 4.56 -13.07 -8.05
C VAL A 534 3.45 -12.75 -7.09
N VAL A 535 3.45 -11.52 -6.64
CA VAL A 535 2.35 -11.09 -5.79
C VAL A 535 1.05 -11.20 -6.55
N SER A 536 0.00 -11.48 -5.82
CA SER A 536 -1.28 -10.86 -6.14
C SER A 536 -1.91 -10.52 -4.79
N PRO A 537 -3.24 -10.42 -4.70
CA PRO A 537 -4.04 -11.01 -3.64
C PRO A 537 -3.76 -12.49 -3.40
N LEU A 538 -2.46 -12.76 -3.17
CA LEU A 538 -1.66 -13.91 -2.75
C LEU A 538 -1.31 -13.99 -1.22
N THR A 539 -1.07 -12.90 -0.41
CA THR A 539 -0.81 -12.98 1.08
C THR A 539 -1.27 -11.92 2.16
N VAL A 540 -2.40 -11.19 2.02
CA VAL A 540 -3.33 -10.76 3.14
C VAL A 540 -4.97 -11.17 3.14
N ARG A 541 -5.83 -12.32 3.38
CA ARG A 541 -6.25 -13.86 3.71
C ARG A 541 -5.64 -15.05 4.63
N ASN A 542 -4.41 -15.64 4.64
CA ASN A 542 -3.78 -16.29 5.84
C ASN A 542 -2.26 -16.07 6.28
N PHE A 543 -1.30 -15.35 5.63
CA PHE A 543 0.11 -15.20 6.11
C PHE A 543 0.27 -14.48 7.46
N LEU A 544 0.12 -13.15 7.48
CA LEU A 544 0.21 -12.33 8.68
C LEU A 544 -0.74 -12.83 9.81
N LYS A 545 -1.72 -13.72 9.50
CA LYS A 545 -2.84 -14.19 10.34
C LYS A 545 -2.41 -15.33 11.25
N GLY A 546 -1.29 -15.97 10.91
CA GLY A 546 -0.46 -16.66 11.88
C GLY A 546 0.61 -15.76 12.51
N SER A 547 0.77 -14.49 12.10
CA SER A 547 1.86 -13.63 12.57
C SER A 547 1.44 -12.74 13.75
N GLY A 548 2.14 -12.90 14.86
CA GLY A 548 2.06 -11.97 16.00
C GLY A 548 2.92 -10.71 15.82
N GLN A 549 3.55 -10.50 14.66
CA GLN A 549 4.61 -9.50 14.50
C GLN A 549 4.13 -8.11 14.09
N LEU A 550 2.83 -7.89 13.80
CA LEU A 550 2.33 -6.58 13.35
C LEU A 550 2.51 -5.43 14.37
N GLY A 551 2.88 -5.72 15.62
CA GLY A 551 3.30 -4.71 16.58
C GLY A 551 4.58 -3.93 16.17
N THR A 552 5.42 -4.49 15.30
CA THR A 552 6.68 -3.86 14.83
C THR A 552 6.48 -2.83 13.71
N LEU A 553 5.29 -2.78 13.09
CA LEU A 553 5.00 -1.93 11.95
C LEU A 553 4.55 -0.53 12.39
N ASN A 554 5.08 0.50 11.72
CA ASN A 554 4.63 1.87 11.91
C ASN A 554 3.26 2.13 11.25
N LYS A 555 2.61 3.25 11.57
CA LYS A 555 1.30 3.63 11.00
C LYS A 555 1.32 3.66 9.46
N HIS A 556 2.31 4.27 8.81
CA HIS A 556 2.36 4.31 7.34
C HIS A 556 2.53 2.92 6.73
N ASP A 557 3.42 2.08 7.27
CA ASP A 557 3.53 0.66 6.88
C ASP A 557 2.17 -0.01 6.96
N LYS A 558 1.46 0.14 8.09
CA LYS A 558 0.12 -0.42 8.28
C LYS A 558 -0.94 0.18 7.36
N LEU A 559 -0.81 1.45 6.95
CA LEU A 559 -1.72 2.10 5.98
C LEU A 559 -1.46 1.67 4.53
N VAL A 560 -0.19 1.43 4.19
CA VAL A 560 0.31 0.85 2.94
C VAL A 560 -0.17 -0.60 2.84
N PHE A 561 0.01 -1.37 3.92
CA PHE A 561 -0.66 -2.65 4.15
C PHE A 561 -2.19 -2.55 4.34
N LEU A 562 -2.84 -1.37 4.44
CA LEU A 562 -4.30 -1.17 4.64
C LEU A 562 -5.04 -0.78 3.36
N GLU A 563 -4.51 0.06 2.48
CA GLU A 563 -5.32 0.50 1.34
C GLU A 563 -5.42 -0.58 0.25
N TYR A 564 -4.43 -1.49 0.15
CA TYR A 564 -4.15 -2.54 -0.86
C TYR A 564 -5.39 -3.35 -1.42
N CYS A 565 -6.38 -2.65 -1.96
CA CYS A 565 -7.82 -2.93 -1.77
C CYS A 565 -8.51 -3.82 -2.81
N LEU A 566 -8.84 -3.35 -4.02
CA LEU A 566 -9.99 -3.95 -4.75
C LEU A 566 -10.03 -3.69 -6.31
N THR A 567 -10.26 -4.72 -7.18
CA THR A 567 -10.60 -4.65 -8.66
C THR A 567 -11.37 -5.82 -9.44
N ASP A 568 -11.52 -7.09 -8.97
CA ASP A 568 -12.58 -8.17 -9.30
C ASP A 568 -13.27 -9.18 -8.19
N LEU A 569 -13.03 -9.24 -6.84
CA LEU A 569 -13.88 -9.52 -5.59
C LEU A 569 -13.64 -8.55 -4.34
N SER A 570 -14.15 -7.29 -4.24
CA SER A 570 -15.53 -6.78 -4.01
C SER A 570 -16.22 -5.62 -4.92
N ILE A 571 -17.07 -5.95 -5.94
CA ILE A 571 -18.23 -5.38 -6.76
C ILE A 571 -19.61 -6.19 -6.85
N GLU A 572 -19.76 -7.56 -6.85
CA GLU A 572 -21.02 -8.41 -6.78
C GLU A 572 -21.19 -9.77 -5.92
N ASP A 573 -20.29 -10.35 -5.05
CA ASP A 573 -20.56 -11.46 -4.05
C ASP A 573 -20.32 -11.12 -2.54
N VAL A 574 -19.14 -11.43 -1.92
CA VAL A 574 -18.40 -10.66 -0.87
C VAL A 574 -17.67 -11.32 0.37
N GLY A 575 -17.69 -10.73 1.58
CA GLY A 575 -16.54 -10.48 2.48
C GLY A 575 -16.05 -11.54 3.46
N LYS A 576 -16.43 -12.78 3.19
CA LYS A 576 -15.86 -14.02 3.76
C LYS A 576 -14.34 -13.95 3.83
N HIS A 577 -13.73 -13.22 2.91
CA HIS A 577 -12.30 -13.07 2.76
C HIS A 577 -11.69 -12.34 3.95
N VAL A 578 -12.23 -11.18 4.32
CA VAL A 578 -11.52 -10.21 5.15
C VAL A 578 -11.50 -10.49 6.65
N LYS A 579 -12.22 -11.54 7.03
CA LYS A 579 -12.04 -12.36 8.23
C LYS A 579 -10.64 -12.20 8.90
N GLY A 580 -10.48 -11.43 10.00
CA GLY A 580 -9.32 -11.44 10.93
C GLY A 580 -8.32 -10.24 11.08
N LEU A 581 -8.35 -9.13 10.33
CA LEU A 581 -7.17 -8.25 10.01
C LEU A 581 -6.79 -7.06 10.96
N PRO A 582 -5.62 -7.03 11.66
CA PRO A 582 -5.07 -5.95 12.52
C PRO A 582 -4.59 -4.72 11.77
N LEU A 583 -5.38 -4.21 10.82
CA LEU A 583 -5.02 -3.01 10.07
C LEU A 583 -6.09 -1.91 10.07
N LEU A 584 -7.15 -1.97 10.89
CA LEU A 584 -7.98 -0.77 11.11
C LEU A 584 -7.15 0.35 11.77
N PRO A 585 -6.85 1.50 11.16
CA PRO A 585 -6.19 2.60 11.86
C PRO A 585 -7.22 3.29 12.75
N LEU A 586 -7.24 2.92 14.03
CA LEU A 586 -8.15 3.47 15.02
C LEU A 586 -7.74 4.92 15.35
N ALA A 587 -8.67 5.77 15.80
CA ALA A 587 -8.39 7.18 16.08
C ALA A 587 -7.46 7.40 17.28
N ASN A 588 -7.37 6.41 18.18
CA ASN A 588 -6.36 6.37 19.25
C ASN A 588 -4.94 6.09 18.71
N GLY A 589 -4.79 5.80 17.41
CA GLY A 589 -3.54 5.45 16.75
C GLY A 589 -3.23 3.95 16.74
N GLU A 590 -4.03 3.12 17.40
CA GLU A 590 -3.88 1.66 17.42
C GLU A 590 -4.50 0.98 16.20
N PHE A 591 -4.42 -0.35 16.16
CA PHE A 591 -4.83 -1.12 15.00
C PHE A 591 -5.72 -2.32 15.31
N GLY A 592 -6.98 -2.25 14.86
CA GLY A 592 -8.05 -3.20 15.21
C GLY A 592 -8.49 -4.15 14.08
N THR A 593 -9.69 -4.75 14.22
CA THR A 593 -10.10 -6.03 13.58
C THR A 593 -11.42 -6.14 12.75
N PHE A 594 -11.75 -7.41 12.41
CA PHE A 594 -12.67 -8.04 11.49
C PHE A 594 -13.16 -9.35 12.16
N SER A 595 -14.45 -9.46 12.49
CA SER A 595 -15.10 -10.63 13.15
C SER A 595 -16.62 -10.58 12.95
N GLU A 596 -17.36 -11.71 12.97
CA GLU A 596 -18.70 -11.88 12.35
C GLU A 596 -19.72 -10.81 12.69
N THR A 597 -20.66 -10.52 11.77
CA THR A 597 -21.79 -9.61 12.03
C THR A 597 -22.49 -9.95 13.35
N MET A 598 -22.50 -11.22 13.70
CA MET A 598 -23.13 -11.73 14.90
C MET A 598 -22.18 -11.85 16.14
N GLN A 599 -20.91 -11.39 16.15
CA GLN A 599 -19.87 -11.95 17.08
C GLN A 599 -18.70 -11.04 17.63
N GLY A 600 -18.85 -10.34 18.79
CA GLY A 600 -17.78 -9.74 19.68
C GLY A 600 -17.63 -8.16 19.77
N ILE A 601 -16.40 -7.58 19.93
CA ILE A 601 -16.09 -6.11 20.07
C ILE A 601 -16.39 -5.23 18.83
N HIS A 602 -17.26 -4.23 18.91
CA HIS A 602 -17.55 -3.32 17.80
C HIS A 602 -16.73 -1.99 17.87
N TYR A 603 -16.39 -1.34 16.74
CA TYR A 603 -15.78 0.01 16.49
C TYR A 603 -16.53 0.66 15.24
N PHE A 604 -16.87 1.98 15.02
CA PHE A 604 -17.77 2.45 13.87
C PHE A 604 -17.82 4.06 13.45
N ILE A 605 -18.32 4.71 12.29
CA ILE A 605 -18.08 6.22 11.79
C ILE A 605 -19.20 7.47 11.76
N CYS A 606 -19.33 8.81 12.27
CA CYS A 606 -18.71 10.15 12.90
C CYS A 606 -18.00 11.44 12.22
N ASN A 607 -18.58 12.65 12.11
CA ASN A 607 -17.79 13.90 11.76
C ASN A 607 -17.20 14.55 12.99
N ASP A 608 -16.40 15.60 12.77
CA ASP A 608 -16.45 16.87 13.53
C ASP A 608 -17.28 16.80 14.84
N VAL A 609 -18.60 17.06 14.85
CA VAL A 609 -19.50 17.00 16.05
C VAL A 609 -19.33 15.70 16.81
N GLU A 610 -19.49 14.59 16.13
CA GLU A 610 -19.54 13.32 16.82
C GLU A 610 -18.15 12.81 17.22
N TYR A 611 -17.07 13.17 16.51
CA TYR A 611 -15.67 12.83 16.80
C TYR A 611 -15.21 13.55 18.06
N GLU A 612 -15.69 14.78 18.24
CA GLU A 612 -15.58 15.53 19.48
C GLU A 612 -16.27 14.77 20.63
N LEU A 613 -17.46 14.19 20.40
CA LEU A 613 -18.16 13.31 21.36
C LEU A 613 -17.43 11.98 21.63
N LEU A 614 -16.50 11.56 20.76
CA LEU A 614 -15.75 10.30 20.91
C LEU A 614 -14.31 10.43 21.36
N SER A 615 -13.89 11.62 21.76
CA SER A 615 -12.58 11.91 22.37
C SER A 615 -12.12 10.90 23.46
N HIS A 616 -13.03 10.18 24.12
CA HIS A 616 -12.74 9.15 25.15
C HIS A 616 -13.03 7.70 24.72
N ASN A 617 -13.45 7.51 23.48
CA ASN A 617 -13.73 6.22 22.86
C ASN A 617 -12.91 6.03 21.57
N LEU A 618 -11.82 6.76 21.36
CA LEU A 618 -11.02 6.71 20.13
C LEU A 618 -10.45 5.30 19.78
N ASP A 619 -10.51 4.34 20.71
CA ASP A 619 -10.20 2.92 20.48
C ASP A 619 -11.22 2.21 19.57
N ILE A 620 -12.39 2.82 19.34
CA ILE A 620 -13.55 2.29 18.60
C ILE A 620 -13.99 3.21 17.44
N VAL A 621 -13.07 4.07 17.02
CA VAL A 621 -13.19 5.18 16.06
C VAL A 621 -12.06 5.02 15.06
N ILE A 622 -12.17 5.49 13.82
CA ILE A 622 -11.05 5.41 12.86
C ILE A 622 -10.34 6.75 12.85
N ASP A 623 -9.10 6.72 12.44
CA ASP A 623 -8.31 7.89 12.22
C ASP A 623 -8.81 8.68 10.98
N ARG A 624 -9.27 9.93 11.19
CA ARG A 624 -9.63 10.81 10.05
C ARG A 624 -8.45 11.22 9.18
N THR A 625 -7.22 11.12 9.68
CA THR A 625 -5.98 11.59 9.03
C THR A 625 -5.39 10.61 8.02
N ILE A 626 -6.01 9.44 7.81
CA ILE A 626 -5.62 8.54 6.72
C ILE A 626 -5.92 9.19 5.35
N PRO A 627 -5.18 8.82 4.28
CA PRO A 627 -5.41 9.30 2.91
C PRO A 627 -6.89 9.32 2.48
N SER A 628 -7.26 10.27 1.60
CA SER A 628 -8.64 10.41 1.10
C SER A 628 -9.07 9.17 0.31
N ASP A 629 -8.19 8.62 -0.49
CA ASP A 629 -8.50 7.45 -1.31
C ASP A 629 -8.46 6.17 -0.50
N LEU A 630 -7.73 6.15 0.63
CA LEU A 630 -8.09 5.32 1.78
C LEU A 630 -9.53 5.66 2.13
N PHE A 631 -9.83 6.68 2.94
CA PHE A 631 -11.18 7.04 3.42
C PHE A 631 -12.36 6.70 2.51
N ILE A 632 -12.23 6.99 1.21
CA ILE A 632 -13.22 6.77 0.16
C ILE A 632 -13.16 5.35 -0.42
N ARG A 633 -12.02 4.71 -0.81
CA ARG A 633 -11.97 3.23 -1.11
C ARG A 633 -12.54 2.46 0.05
N LEU A 634 -12.36 3.05 1.20
CA LEU A 634 -12.78 2.59 2.46
C LEU A 634 -14.27 2.92 2.72
N SER A 635 -15.04 3.02 1.65
CA SER A 635 -16.39 3.54 1.63
C SER A 635 -17.18 3.08 0.35
N THR A 636 -17.91 1.96 0.45
CA THR A 636 -19.15 1.43 -0.21
C THR A 636 -19.50 0.01 0.25
N ILE A 637 -18.62 -1.00 0.46
CA ILE A 637 -19.16 -2.31 0.91
C ILE A 637 -19.72 -2.09 2.32
N ALA A 638 -19.29 -1.04 3.05
CA ALA A 638 -19.89 -0.57 4.28
C ALA A 638 -21.39 -0.23 4.10
N ARG A 639 -21.88 -0.34 2.86
CA ARG A 639 -23.27 -0.44 2.46
C ARG A 639 -23.77 -1.88 2.32
N SER A 640 -23.08 -2.73 1.56
CA SER A 640 -23.66 -3.64 0.56
C SER A 640 -23.15 -5.11 0.45
N SER A 641 -23.72 -6.15 1.03
CA SER A 641 -22.97 -6.63 2.20
C SER A 641 -22.80 -8.17 2.34
N GLN A 642 -21.66 -8.65 2.90
CA GLN A 642 -21.35 -9.87 3.72
C GLN A 642 -20.02 -9.70 4.58
N ALA A 643 -19.95 -8.77 5.57
CA ALA A 643 -18.92 -8.45 6.62
C ALA A 643 -19.07 -7.12 7.55
N ASN A 644 -18.04 -6.31 7.96
CA ASN A 644 -18.14 -5.03 8.79
C ASN A 644 -17.97 -3.67 8.11
N LEU A 645 -18.73 -2.71 8.63
CA LEU A 645 -18.54 -1.25 8.78
C LEU A 645 -19.89 -0.62 8.51
N THR A 646 -20.50 0.08 9.46
CA THR A 646 -21.52 1.10 9.11
C THR A 646 -21.31 2.35 9.94
N PHE A 647 -21.97 3.39 9.48
CA PHE A 647 -21.81 4.77 9.89
C PHE A 647 -22.44 5.06 11.25
N PHE A 648 -23.28 6.08 11.34
CA PHE A 648 -23.91 6.73 12.48
C PHE A 648 -25.39 7.09 12.11
N ASN A 649 -26.25 7.70 12.97
CA ASN A 649 -27.54 8.36 12.57
C ASN A 649 -28.45 9.02 13.66
N GLU A 650 -29.53 8.32 14.05
CA GLU A 650 -30.81 8.78 14.58
C GLU A 650 -31.25 7.91 15.78
N GLU A 651 -30.79 6.66 15.88
CA GLU A 651 -30.94 5.79 17.06
C GLU A 651 -29.88 4.66 17.21
N ASN A 652 -28.70 4.71 16.57
CA ASN A 652 -27.51 3.99 17.03
C ASN A 652 -26.96 5.06 17.96
N PHE A 653 -27.77 5.32 19.01
CA PHE A 653 -27.62 6.04 20.29
C PHE A 653 -28.26 5.18 21.39
N LEU A 654 -28.42 3.87 21.22
CA LEU A 654 -29.30 3.12 22.13
C LEU A 654 -28.67 1.98 22.91
N GLU A 655 -27.58 1.44 22.43
CA GLU A 655 -26.90 0.36 23.13
C GLU A 655 -26.02 0.97 24.21
N LEU A 656 -24.78 1.29 23.90
CA LEU A 656 -24.24 2.50 24.46
C LEU A 656 -23.94 2.59 25.92
N PHE A 657 -24.77 3.41 26.58
CA PHE A 657 -24.27 4.48 27.44
C PHE A 657 -23.11 4.10 28.37
N PRO A 658 -22.93 2.86 28.87
CA PRO A 658 -21.76 2.46 29.63
C PRO A 658 -20.40 2.24 28.93
N ARG A 659 -20.01 3.07 27.95
CA ARG A 659 -18.64 3.70 27.97
C ARG A 659 -18.66 5.21 28.19
N PHE A 660 -19.78 5.89 27.98
CA PHE A 660 -19.98 7.33 28.21
C PHE A 660 -20.38 7.66 29.67
N PHE A 661 -21.16 6.79 30.33
CA PHE A 661 -21.71 6.94 31.68
C PHE A 661 -21.33 5.69 32.48
N PRO A 662 -20.90 5.74 33.74
CA PRO A 662 -20.61 4.52 34.52
C PRO A 662 -21.79 3.53 34.57
N ASP A 663 -21.54 2.21 34.49
CA ASP A 663 -22.60 1.16 34.57
C ASP A 663 -23.54 1.35 35.76
N GLU A 664 -22.97 1.75 36.90
CA GLU A 664 -23.68 2.07 38.13
C GLU A 664 -24.80 3.10 37.95
N TRP A 665 -24.79 3.90 36.89
CA TRP A 665 -25.80 4.94 36.64
C TRP A 665 -27.02 4.38 35.91
N LYS A 666 -26.96 3.14 35.39
CA LYS A 666 -28.09 2.50 34.70
C LYS A 666 -29.30 2.40 35.63
N TYR A 667 -30.46 2.78 35.10
CA TYR A 667 -31.75 2.88 35.78
C TYR A 667 -31.80 3.79 37.03
N LYS A 668 -30.71 4.45 37.45
CA LYS A 668 -30.73 5.41 38.57
C LYS A 668 -31.49 6.68 38.19
N ASN A 669 -32.41 7.11 39.06
CA ASN A 669 -33.24 8.30 38.82
C ASN A 669 -32.47 9.63 38.95
N ARG A 670 -31.43 9.67 39.79
CA ARG A 670 -30.46 10.78 39.88
C ARG A 670 -29.06 10.23 40.15
N VAL A 671 -28.03 10.90 39.65
CA VAL A 671 -26.61 10.63 39.94
C VAL A 671 -25.85 11.95 40.09
N LEU A 672 -24.84 11.99 40.96
CA LEU A 672 -24.01 13.18 41.16
C LEU A 672 -23.07 13.36 39.96
N TRP A 673 -22.97 14.58 39.44
CA TRP A 673 -22.17 14.91 38.26
C TRP A 673 -21.53 16.28 38.42
N THR A 674 -20.23 16.29 38.74
CA THR A 674 -19.40 17.49 38.98
C THR A 674 -18.32 17.62 37.90
N PRO A 675 -18.66 18.05 36.68
CA PRO A 675 -17.72 18.08 35.57
C PRO A 675 -16.56 19.05 35.85
N GLY A 676 -15.35 18.50 35.94
CA GLY A 676 -14.10 19.26 36.15
C GLY A 676 -13.37 18.98 37.46
N VAL A 677 -14.02 18.37 38.47
CA VAL A 677 -13.37 18.04 39.76
C VAL A 677 -12.88 16.58 39.81
N CYS A 678 -13.58 15.67 39.14
CA CYS A 678 -13.25 14.25 39.08
C CYS A 678 -12.92 13.81 37.66
N THR A 679 -12.15 12.71 37.51
CA THR A 679 -11.88 12.04 36.22
C THR A 679 -13.10 11.25 35.68
N THR A 680 -14.28 11.46 36.25
CA THR A 680 -15.53 10.79 35.89
C THR A 680 -16.16 11.42 34.65
N TYR A 681 -16.14 10.68 33.56
CA TYR A 681 -16.85 10.97 32.32
C TYR A 681 -18.38 10.74 32.51
N PRO A 682 -19.29 11.49 31.85
CA PRO A 682 -19.06 12.48 30.80
C PRO A 682 -18.51 13.83 31.28
N THR A 683 -17.87 14.61 30.41
CA THR A 683 -17.40 15.99 30.73
C THR A 683 -18.44 17.05 30.34
N ALA A 684 -18.30 18.29 30.85
CA ALA A 684 -19.19 19.41 30.52
C ALA A 684 -19.24 19.69 28.99
N ALA A 685 -18.08 19.85 28.36
CA ALA A 685 -17.99 20.13 26.92
C ALA A 685 -18.57 18.99 26.08
N TRP A 686 -18.31 17.74 26.47
CA TRP A 686 -18.95 16.56 25.91
C TRP A 686 -20.47 16.63 26.04
N PHE A 687 -20.99 17.07 27.18
CA PHE A 687 -22.44 17.15 27.43
C PHE A 687 -23.13 18.23 26.59
N SER A 688 -22.49 19.35 26.27
CA SER A 688 -23.05 20.32 25.31
C SER A 688 -23.05 19.77 23.87
N LEU A 689 -22.04 18.99 23.53
CA LEU A 689 -21.90 18.27 22.25
C LEU A 689 -22.94 17.16 22.06
N PHE A 690 -23.24 16.46 23.15
CA PHE A 690 -24.24 15.40 23.28
C PHE A 690 -25.64 15.84 22.86
N TRP A 691 -26.04 17.10 23.08
CA TRP A 691 -27.43 17.53 22.89
C TRP A 691 -27.91 17.74 21.39
N ARG A 692 -28.01 16.69 20.49
CA ARG A 692 -28.19 16.84 18.97
C ARG A 692 -28.81 15.74 17.89
N TYR A 693 -30.10 15.35 17.52
CA TYR A 693 -31.42 15.31 18.26
C TYR A 693 -31.13 14.51 19.49
N VAL A 694 -30.31 15.16 20.28
CA VAL A 694 -31.06 16.06 21.12
C VAL A 694 -31.56 17.34 20.37
N GLN A 695 -30.79 18.23 19.70
CA GLN A 695 -31.34 19.04 18.55
C GLN A 695 -31.47 18.45 17.08
N ASN A 696 -30.39 18.26 16.28
CA ASN A 696 -30.36 18.17 14.79
C ASN A 696 -31.26 17.15 13.96
N GLN A 697 -32.14 16.28 14.51
CA GLN A 697 -32.40 14.93 13.90
C GLN A 697 -33.82 14.19 13.89
N ALA A 698 -35.02 14.77 14.13
CA ALA A 698 -36.37 14.18 13.81
C ALA A 698 -36.77 12.63 14.01
N TYR A 699 -37.11 12.14 15.24
CA TYR A 699 -37.72 10.84 15.64
C TYR A 699 -38.52 10.86 16.99
N ASP A 700 -38.05 10.25 18.11
CA ASP A 700 -38.84 9.82 19.31
C ASP A 700 -38.67 10.72 20.58
N ILE A 701 -38.32 10.17 21.76
CA ILE A 701 -38.04 10.84 23.06
C ILE A 701 -37.49 9.89 24.17
N SER A 702 -37.97 8.64 24.30
CA SER A 702 -37.98 7.89 25.58
C SER A 702 -36.86 6.87 25.78
N VAL A 703 -35.95 6.70 24.83
CA VAL A 703 -35.12 5.50 24.83
C VAL A 703 -33.99 5.52 25.89
N PHE A 704 -33.61 6.72 26.32
CA PHE A 704 -32.75 6.98 27.50
C PHE A 704 -33.53 6.91 28.82
N HIS A 705 -34.73 6.34 28.84
CA HIS A 705 -35.37 5.92 30.09
C HIS A 705 -34.48 4.95 30.88
N GLU A 706 -33.50 4.28 30.26
CA GLU A 706 -32.49 3.50 30.98
C GLU A 706 -31.44 4.39 31.71
N TRP A 707 -31.31 5.70 31.44
CA TRP A 707 -30.11 6.50 31.81
C TRP A 707 -30.35 7.95 32.27
N PRO A 708 -29.55 8.48 33.22
CA PRO A 708 -29.63 9.87 33.65
C PRO A 708 -28.90 10.81 32.67
N VAL A 709 -29.66 11.53 31.84
CA VAL A 709 -29.18 12.32 30.69
C VAL A 709 -29.58 13.81 30.71
N PHE A 710 -30.24 14.27 31.78
CA PHE A 710 -30.68 15.66 31.95
C PHE A 710 -29.84 16.34 33.04
N PRO A 711 -29.05 17.37 32.71
CA PRO A 711 -28.17 18.03 33.67
C PRO A 711 -28.95 19.07 34.45
N SER A 712 -28.65 19.15 35.75
CA SER A 712 -29.23 20.11 36.66
C SER A 712 -28.17 21.02 37.26
N THR A 713 -28.53 22.29 37.42
CA THR A 713 -27.72 23.34 38.06
C THR A 713 -27.33 23.00 39.51
N SER A 714 -27.99 22.00 40.11
CA SER A 714 -27.64 21.39 41.39
C SER A 714 -26.45 20.41 41.35
N GLY A 715 -25.82 20.17 40.20
CA GLY A 715 -24.69 19.24 40.05
C GLY A 715 -25.11 17.76 39.98
N TYR A 716 -26.32 17.49 39.48
CA TYR A 716 -26.86 16.13 39.30
C TYR A 716 -27.33 15.91 37.86
N LEU A 717 -27.17 14.67 37.38
CA LEU A 717 -27.87 14.18 36.18
C LEU A 717 -29.13 13.42 36.60
N TYR A 718 -30.25 13.68 35.92
CA TYR A 718 -31.55 13.05 36.13
C TYR A 718 -31.99 12.20 34.93
N ARG A 719 -32.84 11.21 35.18
CA ARG A 719 -33.46 10.30 34.18
C ARG A 719 -34.83 10.82 33.74
N ALA A 720 -35.25 10.52 32.51
CA ALA A 720 -36.59 10.88 31.99
C ALA A 720 -37.70 10.32 32.91
N SER A 721 -38.75 11.09 33.21
CA SER A 721 -39.69 10.74 34.29
C SER A 721 -41.11 11.31 34.16
N LYS A 722 -42.07 10.52 34.64
CA LYS A 722 -43.31 11.00 35.26
C LYS A 722 -43.26 10.58 36.74
N SER A 723 -43.54 11.46 37.71
CA SER A 723 -43.96 12.86 37.54
C SER A 723 -42.85 13.85 37.15
N SER A 724 -41.57 13.55 37.39
CA SER A 724 -40.55 14.60 37.53
C SER A 724 -40.21 15.40 36.28
N LYS A 725 -40.86 16.57 36.18
CA LYS A 725 -40.34 17.75 35.47
C LYS A 725 -38.87 17.98 35.85
N LEU A 726 -38.01 18.08 34.85
CA LEU A 726 -37.03 19.16 34.91
C LEU A 726 -37.69 20.46 34.46
N VAL A 727 -37.15 21.58 34.95
CA VAL A 727 -37.72 22.92 34.75
C VAL A 727 -36.73 23.75 33.93
N ASN A 728 -37.10 24.18 32.72
CA ASN A 728 -36.30 25.22 32.03
C ASN A 728 -36.49 26.56 32.77
N ALA A 729 -35.44 27.01 33.44
CA ALA A 729 -35.44 28.28 34.18
C ALA A 729 -34.90 29.47 33.38
N GLU A 730 -34.61 29.33 32.07
CA GLU A 730 -34.06 30.41 31.23
C GLU A 730 -34.93 31.67 31.22
N LYS A 731 -36.25 31.47 31.10
CA LYS A 731 -37.27 32.54 31.08
C LYS A 731 -37.62 33.07 32.49
N LEU A 732 -37.05 32.49 33.55
CA LEU A 732 -37.25 32.90 34.94
C LEU A 732 -36.17 33.91 35.36
N SER A 733 -36.53 34.78 36.30
CA SER A 733 -35.61 35.74 36.91
C SER A 733 -34.44 35.06 37.65
N HIS A 734 -33.34 35.80 37.80
CA HIS A 734 -32.11 35.27 38.39
C HIS A 734 -32.31 34.81 39.85
N SER A 735 -33.03 35.59 40.65
CA SER A 735 -33.33 35.30 42.06
C SER A 735 -34.29 34.12 42.22
N LEU A 736 -35.35 34.02 41.41
CA LEU A 736 -36.21 32.83 41.35
C LEU A 736 -35.44 31.57 40.94
N ARG A 737 -34.52 31.68 39.97
CA ARG A 737 -33.63 30.56 39.58
C ARG A 737 -32.73 30.15 40.73
N ALA A 738 -32.08 31.09 41.41
CA ALA A 738 -31.21 30.83 42.55
C ALA A 738 -31.98 30.17 43.72
N LEU A 739 -33.19 30.64 44.00
CA LEU A 739 -34.11 30.04 44.96
C LEU A 739 -34.41 28.57 44.64
N LEU A 740 -34.82 28.28 43.40
CA LEU A 740 -35.16 26.92 42.99
C LEU A 740 -33.96 25.96 43.09
N VAL A 741 -32.72 26.46 42.95
CA VAL A 741 -31.49 25.69 43.23
C VAL A 741 -31.35 25.38 44.72
N LYS A 742 -31.59 26.36 45.61
CA LYS A 742 -31.60 26.12 47.07
C LYS A 742 -32.66 25.10 47.49
N ILE A 743 -33.83 25.13 46.86
CA ILE A 743 -34.90 24.13 47.08
C ILE A 743 -34.50 22.72 46.56
N GLY A 744 -33.41 22.61 45.79
CA GLY A 744 -32.99 21.36 45.17
C GLY A 744 -33.92 20.92 44.03
N CYS A 745 -34.66 21.85 43.44
CA CYS A 745 -35.49 21.59 42.27
C CYS A 745 -34.63 21.05 41.13
N LYS A 746 -35.26 20.25 40.26
CA LYS A 746 -34.61 19.64 39.11
C LYS A 746 -34.56 20.66 37.97
N ILE A 747 -33.99 21.84 38.20
CA ILE A 747 -33.82 22.86 37.17
C ILE A 747 -32.93 22.28 36.07
N LEU A 748 -33.31 22.45 34.82
CA LEU A 748 -32.45 22.12 33.68
C LEU A 748 -31.30 23.13 33.58
N ASP A 749 -30.05 22.67 33.47
CA ASP A 749 -28.91 23.57 33.31
C ASP A 749 -28.77 24.06 31.85
N PRO A 750 -28.95 25.37 31.57
CA PRO A 750 -28.87 25.90 30.21
C PRO A 750 -27.45 25.93 29.64
N ALA A 751 -26.40 25.78 30.47
CA ALA A 751 -24.99 25.81 30.02
C ALA A 751 -24.66 24.71 28.98
N TYR A 752 -25.51 23.70 28.84
CA TYR A 752 -25.33 22.58 27.92
C TYR A 752 -26.15 22.67 26.61
N GLY A 753 -26.82 23.80 26.33
CA GLY A 753 -27.43 24.07 25.01
C GLY A 753 -28.56 23.10 24.63
N ILE A 754 -29.53 22.94 25.53
CA ILE A 754 -30.51 21.86 25.51
C ILE A 754 -31.75 22.25 24.68
N MET A 755 -31.75 21.92 23.39
CA MET A 755 -32.78 22.40 22.46
C MET A 755 -33.60 21.28 21.79
N HIS A 756 -34.92 21.37 21.97
CA HIS A 756 -35.99 20.54 21.41
C HIS A 756 -37.24 21.39 21.11
N TYR A 757 -37.94 21.23 19.99
CA TYR A 757 -39.25 21.84 19.69
C TYR A 757 -40.44 21.23 20.46
N GLY A 758 -40.37 21.18 21.80
CA GLY A 758 -41.45 20.67 22.67
C GLY A 758 -40.99 20.59 24.11
N LEU A 759 -40.52 19.41 24.56
CA LEU A 759 -39.80 19.19 25.82
C LEU A 759 -40.69 19.24 27.13
N SER A 760 -42.05 19.07 27.10
CA SER A 760 -43.03 19.89 27.92
C SER A 760 -44.36 19.44 28.77
N ALA A 761 -44.66 18.33 29.56
CA ALA A 761 -45.99 17.95 30.33
C ALA A 761 -46.55 18.55 31.74
N PHE A 762 -47.03 17.83 32.86
CA PHE A 762 -46.52 18.12 34.28
C PHE A 762 -44.96 17.69 33.96
N VAL A 763 -44.17 18.31 32.98
CA VAL A 763 -42.68 18.45 32.47
C VAL A 763 -42.46 19.84 31.71
N SER A 764 -41.35 20.67 31.65
CA SER A 764 -41.55 22.15 31.27
C SER A 764 -40.53 23.16 30.65
N ASP A 765 -41.19 24.20 30.09
CA ASP A 765 -40.77 25.56 29.74
C ASP A 765 -40.76 26.58 30.93
N GLY A 766 -40.70 26.09 32.17
CA GLY A 766 -40.75 26.95 33.37
C GLY A 766 -42.15 27.38 33.83
N ASP A 767 -43.23 26.81 33.28
CA ASP A 767 -44.62 27.10 33.69
C ASP A 767 -44.84 26.99 35.21
N ALA A 768 -45.80 27.71 35.78
CA ALA A 768 -45.98 27.71 37.23
C ALA A 768 -46.13 26.29 37.81
N GLY A 769 -46.92 25.48 37.12
CA GLY A 769 -47.12 24.09 37.48
C GLY A 769 -45.81 23.35 37.62
N SER A 770 -44.90 23.60 36.70
CA SER A 770 -43.67 22.87 36.62
C SER A 770 -42.74 22.88 37.79
N ILE A 771 -42.68 24.04 38.37
CA ILE A 771 -41.94 24.32 39.57
C ILE A 771 -42.57 23.52 40.72
N LEU A 772 -43.90 23.48 40.78
CA LEU A 772 -44.70 22.72 41.75
C LEU A 772 -44.57 21.20 41.56
N SER A 773 -44.40 20.76 40.31
CA SER A 773 -43.82 19.48 39.90
C SER A 773 -42.52 19.16 40.64
N SER A 774 -41.52 20.00 40.36
CA SER A 774 -40.12 19.73 40.69
C SER A 774 -39.80 19.84 42.18
N ILE A 775 -40.42 20.78 42.90
CA ILE A 775 -40.21 20.96 44.35
C ILE A 775 -40.62 19.69 45.12
N PHE A 776 -41.80 19.14 44.83
CA PHE A 776 -42.35 18.01 45.60
C PHE A 776 -41.73 16.67 45.26
N ASP A 777 -41.17 16.53 44.07
CA ASP A 777 -40.45 15.33 43.67
C ASP A 777 -39.03 15.24 44.30
N ASN A 778 -38.69 16.18 45.20
CA ASN A 778 -37.47 16.19 46.00
C ASN A 778 -37.73 16.06 47.52
N THR A 779 -38.99 16.12 47.99
CA THR A 779 -39.35 16.12 49.42
C THR A 779 -40.35 14.99 49.75
N ALA A 780 -39.96 14.07 50.62
CA ALA A 780 -40.77 12.89 50.96
C ALA A 780 -41.89 13.21 51.96
N THR A 781 -41.68 14.21 52.81
CA THR A 781 -42.58 14.59 53.91
C THR A 781 -42.74 16.11 54.01
N ILE A 782 -43.87 16.56 54.55
CA ILE A 782 -44.19 18.00 54.68
C ILE A 782 -43.19 18.73 55.59
N ASN A 783 -42.65 18.04 56.61
CA ASN A 783 -41.62 18.59 57.48
C ASN A 783 -40.34 18.98 56.72
N ASP A 784 -39.96 18.22 55.70
CA ASP A 784 -38.74 18.49 54.91
C ASP A 784 -38.84 19.84 54.20
N LEU A 785 -40.03 20.16 53.66
CA LEU A 785 -40.31 21.46 53.04
C LEU A 785 -40.24 22.61 54.04
N GLN A 786 -40.75 22.41 55.26
CA GLN A 786 -40.73 23.44 56.30
C GLN A 786 -39.30 23.77 56.75
N THR A 787 -38.46 22.77 57.00
CA THR A 787 -37.04 23.02 57.33
C THR A 787 -36.30 23.68 56.17
N LEU A 788 -36.52 23.21 54.94
CA LEU A 788 -35.75 23.65 53.78
C LEU A 788 -36.16 25.07 53.34
N PHE A 789 -37.41 25.48 53.55
CA PHE A 789 -37.83 26.86 53.37
C PHE A 789 -37.55 27.78 54.58
N GLN A 790 -37.22 27.27 55.77
CA GLN A 790 -36.80 28.15 56.88
C GLN A 790 -35.49 28.88 56.56
N GLU A 791 -34.54 28.23 55.89
CA GLU A 791 -33.26 28.84 55.50
C GLU A 791 -33.37 29.83 54.31
N ILE A 792 -34.54 29.94 53.69
CA ILE A 792 -34.76 30.75 52.49
C ILE A 792 -35.16 32.20 52.85
N PRO A 793 -34.49 33.24 52.31
CA PRO A 793 -34.84 34.64 52.52
C PRO A 793 -36.27 35.00 52.08
N SER A 794 -36.92 35.89 52.83
CA SER A 794 -38.31 36.31 52.59
C SER A 794 -38.57 36.87 51.19
N HIS A 795 -37.62 37.62 50.61
CA HIS A 795 -37.79 38.23 49.29
C HIS A 795 -37.83 37.20 48.16
N GLU A 796 -37.06 36.11 48.27
CA GLU A 796 -37.06 35.04 47.28
C GLU A 796 -38.41 34.29 47.28
N LYS A 797 -38.99 34.04 48.46
CA LYS A 797 -40.30 33.38 48.62
C LYS A 797 -41.43 34.19 47.97
N ILE A 798 -41.41 35.51 48.14
CA ILE A 798 -42.39 36.44 47.52
C ILE A 798 -42.30 36.35 46.00
N GLU A 799 -41.10 36.28 45.43
CA GLU A 799 -40.91 36.18 43.98
C GLU A 799 -41.40 34.84 43.39
N LEU A 800 -41.12 33.72 44.07
CA LEU A 800 -41.69 32.40 43.70
C LEU A 800 -43.22 32.43 43.73
N ARG A 801 -43.79 33.00 44.78
CA ARG A 801 -45.23 33.18 44.92
C ARG A 801 -45.81 34.00 43.76
N GLN A 802 -45.26 35.20 43.50
CA GLN A 802 -45.72 36.08 42.41
C GLN A 802 -45.63 35.40 41.04
N PHE A 803 -44.53 34.68 40.77
CA PHE A 803 -44.39 33.97 39.50
C PHE A 803 -45.42 32.86 39.31
N LEU A 804 -45.65 32.07 40.35
CA LEU A 804 -46.57 30.95 40.32
C LEU A 804 -48.01 31.42 40.12
N LEU A 805 -48.33 32.63 40.59
CA LEU A 805 -49.67 33.22 40.62
C LEU A 805 -49.83 34.34 39.59
N ASP A 806 -49.17 34.23 38.44
CA ASP A 806 -49.34 35.11 37.27
C ASP A 806 -50.53 34.64 36.40
N PRO A 807 -51.45 35.54 35.96
CA PRO A 807 -52.72 35.17 35.31
C PRO A 807 -52.58 34.35 34.02
N LYS A 808 -51.41 34.41 33.37
CA LYS A 808 -51.15 33.65 32.13
C LYS A 808 -51.19 32.12 32.32
N TRP A 809 -50.96 31.61 33.53
CA TRP A 809 -50.90 30.15 33.77
C TRP A 809 -52.26 29.47 33.93
N TYR A 810 -53.33 30.26 34.03
CA TYR A 810 -54.65 29.80 34.46
C TYR A 810 -55.67 29.82 33.31
N HIS A 811 -55.44 30.70 32.34
CA HIS A 811 -56.17 30.73 31.08
C HIS A 811 -55.63 29.64 30.14
N GLY A 812 -56.52 28.94 29.42
CA GLY A 812 -56.14 27.82 28.55
C GLY A 812 -55.75 26.53 29.26
N GLY A 813 -55.64 26.55 30.60
CA GLY A 813 -55.36 25.39 31.42
C GLY A 813 -53.90 24.94 31.35
N PHE A 814 -53.04 25.55 32.19
CA PHE A 814 -51.68 25.05 32.46
C PHE A 814 -51.51 24.52 33.90
N LEU A 815 -52.53 24.54 34.77
CA LEU A 815 -52.45 24.18 36.21
C LEU A 815 -53.73 23.46 36.78
N SER A 816 -53.75 22.12 37.00
CA SER A 816 -55.02 21.35 37.00
C SER A 816 -55.80 21.16 38.32
N ASP A 817 -56.68 20.15 38.35
CA ASP A 817 -57.26 19.37 39.46
C ASP A 817 -56.28 18.63 40.35
N ILE A 818 -55.15 18.36 39.73
CA ILE A 818 -53.93 18.45 40.47
C ILE A 818 -53.38 19.93 40.15
N HIS A 819 -52.25 20.36 39.53
CA HIS A 819 -51.72 21.78 39.51
C HIS A 819 -51.13 22.51 40.77
N ILE A 820 -51.83 22.56 41.88
CA ILE A 820 -51.94 23.75 42.71
C ILE A 820 -51.86 23.47 44.28
N LYS A 821 -51.59 22.24 44.79
CA LYS A 821 -51.64 21.79 46.25
C LYS A 821 -50.39 21.10 46.67
N ASN A 822 -49.65 20.58 45.73
CA ASN A 822 -48.23 20.66 45.93
C ASN A 822 -47.87 22.14 46.17
N ALA A 823 -48.37 23.08 45.36
CA ALA A 823 -48.30 24.50 45.73
C ALA A 823 -48.91 24.83 47.11
N LYS A 824 -50.13 24.38 47.49
CA LYS A 824 -50.63 24.46 48.89
C LYS A 824 -49.55 24.12 49.91
N LYS A 825 -48.90 22.95 49.84
CA LYS A 825 -47.89 22.53 50.85
C LYS A 825 -46.55 23.29 50.76
N LEU A 826 -46.41 24.30 49.91
CA LEU A 826 -45.26 25.21 49.93
C LEU A 826 -45.42 26.29 51.01
N PRO A 827 -44.48 26.40 51.96
CA PRO A 827 -44.37 27.53 52.88
C PRO A 827 -43.77 28.76 52.17
N MET A 828 -44.50 29.27 51.18
CA MET A 828 -44.17 30.46 50.37
C MET A 828 -45.28 31.53 50.41
N TYR A 829 -46.42 31.21 51.02
CA TYR A 829 -47.50 32.17 51.15
C TYR A 829 -47.22 33.05 52.36
N THR A 830 -46.78 34.26 52.06
CA THR A 830 -46.66 35.38 53.00
C THR A 830 -47.96 35.52 53.76
N VAL A 831 -47.90 35.39 55.09
CA VAL A 831 -49.05 35.63 55.96
C VAL A 831 -48.98 36.96 56.69
N TYR A 832 -50.11 37.40 57.24
CA TYR A 832 -50.25 38.69 57.91
C TYR A 832 -49.85 38.65 59.40
N ASP A 833 -48.73 38.04 59.75
CA ASP A 833 -48.17 38.16 61.11
C ASP A 833 -47.12 39.30 61.22
N GLU A 834 -46.68 39.60 62.45
CA GLU A 834 -45.71 40.68 62.75
C GLU A 834 -44.39 40.55 61.97
N GLN A 835 -44.03 39.33 61.54
CA GLN A 835 -42.76 39.02 60.89
C GLN A 835 -42.95 38.77 59.37
N ARG A 836 -44.20 38.87 58.88
CA ARG A 836 -44.67 38.40 57.57
C ARG A 836 -44.06 37.04 57.23
N SER A 837 -44.26 36.09 58.12
CA SER A 837 -43.79 34.71 57.97
C SER A 837 -44.48 33.99 56.79
N PHE A 838 -44.03 32.78 56.50
CA PHE A 838 -44.42 32.07 55.28
C PHE A 838 -44.96 30.69 55.60
N HIS A 839 -46.24 30.49 55.29
CA HIS A 839 -46.96 29.29 55.62
C HIS A 839 -47.47 28.58 54.36
N ASN A 840 -47.98 27.37 54.58
CA ASN A 840 -48.49 26.50 53.52
C ASN A 840 -49.98 26.18 53.78
N LEU A 841 -50.76 26.21 52.70
CA LEU A 841 -52.22 26.09 52.69
C LEU A 841 -52.72 24.63 52.89
N GLU A 842 -51.85 23.63 53.11
CA GLU A 842 -52.28 22.23 53.36
C GLU A 842 -52.10 21.78 54.82
N SER A 843 -51.07 22.24 55.54
CA SER A 843 -50.91 21.92 56.96
C SER A 843 -51.83 22.74 57.87
N HIS A 844 -52.20 23.94 57.42
CA HIS A 844 -53.31 24.74 57.96
C HIS A 844 -54.16 25.20 56.78
N ILE A 845 -55.46 25.38 56.99
CA ILE A 845 -56.30 26.04 55.99
C ILE A 845 -55.99 27.54 56.12
N ILE A 846 -55.31 28.07 55.11
CA ILE A 846 -54.80 29.44 55.04
C ILE A 846 -55.48 30.15 53.90
N TYR A 847 -55.43 31.48 53.95
CA TYR A 847 -56.56 32.21 53.48
C TYR A 847 -56.26 33.67 52.90
N ILE A 848 -56.69 34.10 51.68
CA ILE A 848 -56.69 35.48 50.98
C ILE A 848 -57.82 36.57 51.19
N PRO A 849 -57.55 37.84 51.55
CA PRO A 849 -58.50 38.98 51.70
C PRO A 849 -59.86 39.05 50.94
N PRO A 850 -60.93 39.64 51.52
CA PRO A 850 -61.98 40.33 50.76
C PRO A 850 -61.45 41.32 49.74
N VAL A 851 -62.26 41.50 48.71
CA VAL A 851 -62.42 42.82 48.10
C VAL A 851 -62.88 43.80 49.19
N ASP A 852 -62.21 44.94 49.25
CA ASP A 852 -62.59 46.17 49.96
C ASP A 852 -62.37 46.26 51.49
N LEU A 853 -61.56 45.40 52.12
CA LEU A 853 -61.23 45.50 53.57
C LEU A 853 -59.74 45.77 53.91
N PRO A 854 -59.45 46.58 54.97
CA PRO A 854 -58.09 46.85 55.46
C PRO A 854 -57.33 45.69 56.14
N GLU A 855 -56.01 45.74 55.97
CA GLU A 855 -55.03 44.73 56.41
C GLU A 855 -54.90 44.53 57.94
N PHE A 856 -55.34 45.48 58.77
CA PHE A 856 -55.14 45.44 60.23
C PHE A 856 -55.84 44.25 60.92
N PHE A 857 -56.88 43.69 60.30
CA PHE A 857 -57.62 42.55 60.82
C PHE A 857 -56.98 41.20 60.52
N MET A 858 -55.90 41.23 59.75
CA MET A 858 -55.30 40.07 59.14
C MET A 858 -54.20 39.47 60.02
N ASP A 859 -54.11 38.13 60.07
CA ASP A 859 -53.17 37.40 60.93
C ASP A 859 -52.45 36.23 60.21
N GLY A 860 -51.83 35.33 60.98
CA GLY A 860 -51.08 34.18 60.48
C GLY A 860 -51.90 33.12 59.72
N ASP A 861 -53.22 33.10 59.82
CA ASP A 861 -54.05 32.26 58.95
C ASP A 861 -54.26 32.90 57.57
N PHE A 862 -53.83 34.16 57.35
CA PHE A 862 -54.18 34.92 56.15
C PHE A 862 -53.03 35.27 55.23
N MET A 863 -53.31 35.33 53.93
CA MET A 863 -52.39 35.36 52.82
C MET A 863 -52.38 36.75 52.16
N PHE A 864 -51.29 37.50 52.33
CA PHE A 864 -51.09 38.83 51.72
C PHE A 864 -50.92 38.73 50.21
N CYS A 865 -51.96 39.03 49.42
CA CYS A 865 -51.87 39.09 47.95
C CYS A 865 -51.32 40.45 47.49
N SER A 866 -50.60 40.44 46.36
CA SER A 866 -49.92 41.61 45.80
C SER A 866 -50.53 42.17 44.51
N SER A 867 -51.55 41.51 43.94
CA SER A 867 -52.41 42.07 42.88
C SER A 867 -53.79 41.38 42.82
N ASP A 868 -54.77 42.04 42.20
CA ASP A 868 -56.12 41.50 41.94
C ASP A 868 -56.08 40.26 41.04
N ASP A 869 -55.09 40.18 40.13
CA ASP A 869 -54.85 39.02 39.29
C ASP A 869 -54.45 37.81 40.14
N GLU A 870 -53.37 37.95 40.94
CA GLU A 870 -52.91 36.94 41.92
C GLU A 870 -54.08 36.44 42.77
N GLU A 871 -54.94 37.36 43.18
CA GLU A 871 -56.11 37.09 43.97
C GLU A 871 -57.15 36.21 43.23
N ASN A 872 -57.66 36.65 42.07
CA ASN A 872 -58.63 35.91 41.28
C ASN A 872 -58.12 34.52 40.86
N ILE A 873 -56.83 34.44 40.56
CA ILE A 873 -56.08 33.23 40.22
C ILE A 873 -56.14 32.21 41.33
N LEU A 874 -55.71 32.64 42.52
CA LEU A 874 -55.77 31.76 43.66
C LEU A 874 -57.24 31.34 43.87
N ILE A 875 -58.16 32.30 43.84
CA ILE A 875 -59.56 32.05 44.19
C ILE A 875 -60.21 30.97 43.33
N ARG A 876 -60.08 31.15 42.02
CA ARG A 876 -60.58 30.18 41.06
C ARG A 876 -59.77 28.90 41.12
N TYR A 877 -58.50 28.97 40.75
CA TYR A 877 -57.76 27.80 40.30
C TYR A 877 -57.11 27.10 41.48
N TYR A 878 -56.62 27.87 42.44
CA TYR A 878 -56.36 27.34 43.76
C TYR A 878 -57.65 26.92 44.46
N GLY A 879 -58.85 26.95 43.85
CA GLY A 879 -60.09 26.72 44.59
C GLY A 879 -60.04 27.44 45.93
N VAL A 880 -59.34 28.59 45.97
CA VAL A 880 -59.13 29.35 47.18
C VAL A 880 -60.49 29.92 47.35
N GLU A 881 -61.22 29.28 48.24
CA GLU A 881 -62.46 29.85 48.67
C GLU A 881 -62.05 31.17 49.27
N ARG A 882 -62.04 32.31 48.51
CA ARG A 882 -62.09 33.67 49.07
C ARG A 882 -63.34 33.56 49.89
N MET A 883 -63.21 33.11 51.14
CA MET A 883 -64.17 32.17 51.71
C MET A 883 -65.50 32.85 51.70
N PRO A 884 -66.58 32.08 51.47
CA PRO A 884 -67.88 32.68 51.22
C PRO A 884 -68.03 33.81 52.23
N LYS A 885 -68.17 35.08 51.77
CA LYS A 885 -67.73 36.23 52.58
C LYS A 885 -68.37 36.15 53.99
N ALA A 886 -69.48 35.45 54.15
CA ALA A 886 -69.96 34.62 55.26
C ALA A 886 -68.89 33.95 56.17
N THR A 887 -68.57 32.68 55.92
CA THR A 887 -67.71 31.80 56.73
C THR A 887 -66.36 32.48 57.02
N PHE A 888 -65.95 33.30 56.06
CA PHE A 888 -64.88 34.29 56.00
C PHE A 888 -64.86 35.18 57.22
N TYR A 889 -65.96 35.86 57.50
CA TYR A 889 -66.17 36.65 58.70
C TYR A 889 -65.78 35.88 59.94
N ARG A 890 -66.29 34.64 60.02
CA ARG A 890 -66.76 34.02 61.26
C ARG A 890 -65.73 33.98 62.39
N LYS A 891 -64.45 34.10 62.06
CA LYS A 891 -63.33 33.74 62.92
C LYS A 891 -62.37 34.88 63.31
N TYR A 892 -62.33 36.03 62.62
CA TYR A 892 -61.13 36.92 62.69
C TYR A 892 -61.42 38.38 62.93
N VAL A 893 -62.37 38.91 62.17
CA VAL A 893 -63.08 40.12 62.53
C VAL A 893 -64.02 39.75 63.66
N LEU A 894 -64.91 38.79 63.40
CA LEU A 894 -65.92 38.32 64.33
C LEU A 894 -65.40 37.94 65.73
N GLY A 895 -64.18 37.41 65.86
CA GLY A 895 -63.64 36.96 67.15
C GLY A 895 -63.06 38.09 68.01
N ARG A 896 -62.48 39.12 67.41
CA ARG A 896 -61.51 40.04 68.04
C ARG A 896 -62.10 41.37 68.53
N LEU A 897 -63.37 41.39 68.86
CA LEU A 897 -64.17 42.62 68.76
C LEU A 897 -63.87 43.69 69.81
N GLY A 898 -63.31 43.28 70.95
CA GLY A 898 -62.75 44.20 71.96
C GLY A 898 -61.29 44.59 71.76
N GLU A 899 -60.58 44.02 70.77
CA GLU A 899 -59.15 44.25 70.51
C GLU A 899 -58.90 45.40 69.53
N LEU A 900 -59.97 45.95 68.94
CA LEU A 900 -59.91 46.79 67.75
C LEU A 900 -60.21 48.26 68.07
N GLN A 901 -59.53 49.19 67.39
CA GLN A 901 -59.83 50.62 67.51
C GLN A 901 -61.22 50.95 66.97
N SER A 902 -61.96 51.77 67.73
CA SER A 902 -63.41 51.96 67.58
C SER A 902 -63.85 52.25 66.15
N ASN A 903 -63.34 53.32 65.53
CA ASN A 903 -63.73 53.74 64.18
C ASN A 903 -63.41 52.69 63.11
N VAL A 904 -62.33 51.94 63.25
CA VAL A 904 -61.91 50.93 62.27
C VAL A 904 -62.78 49.66 62.38
N ARG A 905 -63.17 49.33 63.62
CA ARG A 905 -64.24 48.37 63.97
C ARG A 905 -65.66 48.92 63.68
N ASP A 906 -65.75 50.13 63.13
CA ASP A 906 -67.01 50.73 62.68
C ASP A 906 -67.04 50.96 61.14
N ASP A 907 -65.90 51.07 60.43
CA ASP A 907 -65.78 51.38 58.98
C ASP A 907 -65.55 50.20 57.99
N ILE A 908 -64.70 49.20 58.30
CA ILE A 908 -64.35 47.91 57.59
C ILE A 908 -65.55 46.97 57.33
N MET A 909 -66.69 47.59 57.26
CA MET A 909 -67.81 47.19 58.05
C MET A 909 -69.02 47.66 57.24
N LEU A 910 -69.19 48.97 57.09
CA LEU A 910 -70.34 49.63 56.47
C LEU A 910 -70.69 49.09 55.06
N SER A 911 -69.67 48.79 54.26
CA SER A 911 -69.82 48.20 52.92
C SER A 911 -70.37 46.76 52.89
N ILE A 912 -70.37 46.05 54.02
CA ILE A 912 -70.68 44.60 54.07
C ILE A 912 -71.79 44.19 55.06
N LEU A 913 -72.62 45.12 55.51
CA LEU A 913 -74.06 44.92 55.34
C LEU A 913 -74.59 45.58 54.06
N GLU A 914 -73.86 46.52 53.44
CA GLU A 914 -74.39 47.19 52.27
C GLU A 914 -74.36 46.32 51.01
N GLU A 915 -73.33 45.47 50.84
CA GLU A 915 -73.17 44.56 49.68
C GLU A 915 -74.39 43.64 49.39
N LEU A 916 -75.40 43.55 50.25
CA LEU A 916 -75.50 42.29 50.97
C LEU A 916 -76.89 41.57 51.10
N PRO A 917 -77.94 41.83 50.29
CA PRO A 917 -79.03 40.86 50.08
C PRO A 917 -78.62 39.64 49.21
N GLN A 918 -77.49 39.75 48.52
CA GLN A 918 -76.95 38.83 47.50
C GLN A 918 -77.21 37.31 47.69
N LEU A 919 -76.38 36.54 48.38
CA LEU A 919 -76.35 35.07 48.24
C LEU A 919 -76.90 34.24 49.43
N SER A 920 -78.00 34.63 50.13
CA SER A 920 -78.66 33.84 51.24
C SER A 920 -78.71 32.37 50.87
N MET A 921 -79.03 32.21 49.59
CA MET A 921 -78.56 31.30 48.55
C MET A 921 -77.36 30.35 48.79
N THR A 922 -76.57 30.38 49.89
CA THR A 922 -75.44 29.45 50.03
C THR A 922 -75.04 29.09 51.47
N ASP A 923 -74.90 30.04 52.41
CA ASP A 923 -74.84 29.72 53.84
C ASP A 923 -75.98 30.43 54.60
N SER A 924 -77.16 29.82 54.50
CA SER A 924 -78.33 30.20 55.27
C SER A 924 -78.20 29.92 56.78
N SER A 925 -77.06 29.36 57.23
CA SER A 925 -76.63 29.33 58.64
C SER A 925 -75.53 30.35 58.94
N PHE A 926 -74.98 31.05 57.94
CA PHE A 926 -74.22 32.26 58.19
C PHE A 926 -75.12 33.38 58.71
N LYS A 927 -76.37 33.38 58.21
CA LYS A 927 -77.54 33.95 58.86
C LYS A 927 -77.52 33.75 60.38
N ASP A 928 -77.19 32.52 60.79
CA ASP A 928 -77.11 31.97 62.15
C ASP A 928 -75.68 31.96 62.79
N SER A 929 -74.68 32.62 62.17
CA SER A 929 -73.26 32.40 62.52
C SER A 929 -72.53 33.51 63.27
N LEU A 930 -72.66 34.74 62.79
CA LEU A 930 -72.57 35.93 63.65
C LEU A 930 -73.84 36.07 64.51
N ARG A 931 -74.82 35.16 64.35
CA ARG A 931 -76.02 35.03 65.19
C ARG A 931 -75.62 34.46 66.53
N THR A 932 -74.83 35.27 67.25
CA THR A 932 -74.20 35.06 68.55
C THR A 932 -73.25 36.20 68.96
N LEU A 933 -72.87 37.12 68.07
CA LEU A 933 -71.53 37.66 68.04
C LEU A 933 -71.39 39.20 68.16
N LYS A 934 -70.64 39.65 69.17
CA LYS A 934 -70.74 40.98 69.81
C LYS A 934 -69.93 42.13 69.18
N PHE A 935 -70.46 42.54 68.04
CA PHE A 935 -70.27 43.76 67.23
C PHE A 935 -70.85 45.08 67.64
N LEU A 936 -71.36 45.68 66.56
CA LEU A 936 -72.15 46.88 66.44
C LEU A 936 -71.46 48.10 67.08
N PRO A 937 -70.96 49.03 66.23
CA PRO A 937 -71.09 50.48 66.50
C PRO A 937 -72.35 50.85 67.28
N THR A 938 -73.46 50.08 67.13
CA THR A 938 -74.70 50.18 67.94
C THR A 938 -75.10 51.66 67.99
N VAL A 939 -75.31 52.19 69.19
CA VAL A 939 -75.21 53.59 69.54
C VAL A 939 -74.11 53.71 70.64
N ASN A 940 -73.15 52.77 70.66
CA ASN A 940 -72.28 52.48 71.82
C ASN A 940 -70.80 52.23 71.47
N GLY A 941 -70.53 51.67 70.29
CA GLY A 941 -69.32 50.90 70.00
C GLY A 941 -69.21 49.56 70.75
N SER A 942 -69.80 49.43 71.93
CA SER A 942 -69.55 48.30 72.83
C SER A 942 -70.82 47.65 73.39
N LEU A 943 -70.98 46.33 73.32
CA LEU A 943 -70.45 45.40 72.30
C LEU A 943 -71.60 44.39 72.06
N ASP A 944 -72.27 44.44 70.91
CA ASP A 944 -73.55 43.74 70.75
C ASP A 944 -73.85 43.05 69.44
N CYS A 945 -74.82 42.12 69.49
CA CYS A 945 -74.57 40.68 69.37
C CYS A 945 -75.06 39.92 68.12
N PRO A 946 -75.38 40.55 66.96
CA PRO A 946 -75.79 39.97 65.69
C PRO A 946 -76.46 38.60 65.60
N GLN A 947 -77.08 38.09 66.67
CA GLN A 947 -78.35 37.38 66.53
C GLN A 947 -79.21 38.34 65.71
N SER A 948 -79.41 37.99 64.40
CA SER A 948 -79.13 38.84 63.18
C SER A 948 -78.76 38.14 61.78
N LEU A 949 -77.50 38.29 61.26
CA LEU A 949 -76.95 38.63 59.86
C LEU A 949 -77.16 37.78 58.50
N TYR A 950 -76.31 37.66 57.39
CA TYR A 950 -74.88 38.03 56.95
C TYR A 950 -74.38 37.71 55.42
N ASP A 951 -73.21 38.09 54.73
CA ASP A 951 -72.84 37.72 53.24
C ASP A 951 -71.64 38.35 52.32
N PRO A 952 -71.60 38.35 50.92
CA PRO A 952 -70.50 38.69 49.91
C PRO A 952 -70.14 37.65 48.76
N ARG A 953 -69.32 37.99 47.70
CA ARG A 953 -69.36 37.33 46.32
C ARG A 953 -68.03 36.86 45.58
N ILE A 954 -68.17 36.20 44.38
CA ILE A 954 -67.23 35.67 43.29
C ILE A 954 -67.50 34.15 42.93
N ASP A 955 -66.96 33.50 41.86
CA ASP A 955 -67.49 32.28 41.12
C ASP A 955 -66.70 31.74 39.87
N GLU A 956 -67.18 30.64 39.19
CA GLU A 956 -66.81 29.99 37.87
C GLU A 956 -65.91 28.68 37.77
N LEU A 957 -66.50 27.48 37.95
CA LEU A 957 -65.99 26.08 38.21
C LEU A 957 -65.18 25.22 37.17
N TYR A 958 -64.19 24.40 37.62
CA TYR A 958 -63.79 23.02 37.13
C TYR A 958 -62.49 22.76 36.28
N ALA A 959 -61.52 21.89 36.69
CA ALA A 959 -61.10 20.60 36.02
C ALA A 959 -59.58 20.23 35.77
N LEU A 960 -59.36 18.93 35.48
CA LEU A 960 -58.35 18.32 34.57
C LEU A 960 -57.01 17.78 35.17
N LEU A 961 -55.94 17.67 34.34
CA LEU A 961 -54.71 16.83 34.34
C LEU A 961 -53.89 16.48 35.62
N ASP A 962 -52.57 16.31 35.45
CA ASP A 962 -51.54 15.90 36.45
C ASP A 962 -50.47 17.15 36.75
N LYS A 963 -49.89 18.46 38.73
CA LYS A 963 -50.39 18.63 40.55
C LYS A 963 -51.15 19.74 41.95
N SER A 964 -52.51 20.06 42.64
CA SER A 964 -53.62 20.83 43.83
C SER A 964 -54.57 22.35 44.40
N CYS A 965 -54.83 23.17 45.68
CA CYS A 965 -55.95 24.40 46.28
C CYS A 965 -56.24 25.57 47.73
N CYS A 966 -57.24 26.61 48.24
CA CYS A 966 -57.82 27.42 49.69
C CYS A 966 -58.03 29.10 50.42
N PHE A 967 -59.14 29.86 51.13
CA PHE A 967 -59.41 31.29 52.10
C PHE A 967 -60.50 31.45 53.37
N PRO A 968 -60.85 32.40 54.47
CA PRO A 968 -60.68 33.81 55.30
C PRO A 968 -61.74 35.10 55.35
N GLY A 969 -61.89 36.22 56.27
CA GLY A 969 -62.63 37.67 56.20
C GLY A 969 -63.51 38.66 57.31
N GLY A 970 -64.48 39.70 57.00
CA GLY A 970 -65.12 41.15 57.53
C GLY A 970 -66.46 41.70 58.45
N LEU A 971 -67.23 42.93 58.26
CA LEU A 971 -68.46 43.64 59.05
C LEU A 971 -69.74 44.56 58.45
N PHE A 972 -70.46 45.61 59.10
CA PHE A 972 -71.92 46.31 59.06
C PHE A 972 -72.49 47.53 58.13
N GLY A 973 -73.39 48.63 58.24
CA GLY A 973 -74.32 49.44 59.20
C GLY A 973 -75.70 50.36 58.94
N ASP A 974 -76.26 50.91 57.78
CA ASP A 974 -77.52 51.77 57.43
C ASP A 974 -78.92 51.10 56.99
N ASP A 975 -79.84 51.68 56.14
CA ASP A 975 -81.09 51.03 55.59
C ASP A 975 -80.81 50.00 54.47
N ASN A 976 -79.89 50.34 53.55
CA ASN A 976 -79.24 49.42 52.59
C ASN A 976 -78.56 48.22 53.26
N VAL A 977 -78.53 48.28 54.58
CA VAL A 977 -77.89 47.40 55.51
C VAL A 977 -78.97 46.78 56.44
N LEU A 978 -80.05 47.49 56.78
CA LEU A 978 -81.02 47.02 57.78
C LEU A 978 -81.97 45.97 57.20
N ASP A 979 -82.45 46.20 55.96
CA ASP A 979 -83.08 45.16 55.12
C ASP A 979 -82.15 43.98 54.84
N VAL A 980 -80.88 44.17 55.19
CA VAL A 980 -79.79 43.24 55.02
C VAL A 980 -79.30 42.63 56.35
N LEU A 981 -79.85 43.03 57.51
CA LEU A 981 -79.75 42.25 58.77
C LEU A 981 -80.47 40.88 58.65
N LEU A 982 -80.65 40.37 57.44
CA LEU A 982 -81.52 39.30 56.99
C LEU A 982 -80.86 38.15 55.99
N GLY A 983 -79.50 37.69 55.74
CA GLY A 983 -78.72 36.79 54.58
C GLY A 983 -77.54 35.53 54.68
N LEU A 984 -76.50 34.84 53.88
CA LEU A 984 -75.72 34.53 52.46
C LEU A 984 -74.33 33.52 52.11
N GLY A 985 -73.69 33.14 50.83
CA GLY A 985 -72.28 32.38 50.36
C GLY A 985 -71.66 31.91 48.80
N LEU A 986 -70.55 31.02 48.39
CA LEU A 986 -69.61 30.84 47.01
C LEU A 986 -68.68 29.51 46.35
N ARG A 987 -67.73 29.44 45.21
CA ARG A 987 -66.62 28.31 44.62
C ARG A 987 -65.38 28.35 43.36
N THR A 988 -64.70 27.33 42.51
CA THR A 988 -63.38 27.28 41.43
C THR A 988 -62.66 25.98 40.47
N SER A 989 -61.37 25.89 39.71
CA SER A 989 -60.79 25.07 38.34
C SER A 989 -59.20 24.76 37.64
N VAL A 990 -58.72 23.85 36.55
CA VAL A 990 -57.66 23.95 35.22
C VAL A 990 -56.18 23.33 34.48
N SER A 991 -55.70 22.18 33.70
CA SER A 991 -54.25 21.91 32.87
C SER A 991 -53.73 20.84 31.65
N ALA A 992 -52.55 20.95 30.81
CA ALA A 992 -51.48 19.89 30.16
C ALA A 992 -50.49 20.01 28.77
N ASP A 993 -49.25 19.32 28.44
CA ASP A 993 -48.29 19.23 27.12
C ASP A 993 -46.96 18.19 26.83
N THR A 994 -45.93 18.19 25.80
CA THR A 994 -44.61 17.26 25.49
C THR A 994 -43.43 17.41 24.29
N LEU A 995 -42.20 16.66 24.10
CA LEU A 995 -41.20 16.47 22.83
C LEU A 995 -39.55 16.07 22.77
N ILE A 996 -38.87 15.50 21.63
CA ILE A 996 -37.41 14.89 21.17
C ILE A 996 -36.55 14.10 22.25
N ARG A 997 -35.27 13.80 21.92
CA ARG A 997 -34.17 12.82 22.24
C ARG A 997 -34.16 11.49 21.46
N SER A 998 -33.04 11.23 20.73
CA SER A 998 -32.84 10.10 19.80
C SER A 998 -31.39 9.76 19.36
N ALA A 999 -30.55 10.75 18.94
CA ALA A 999 -29.67 10.58 17.76
C ALA A 999 -28.28 9.84 17.82
N ARG A 1000 -27.30 10.33 18.59
CA ARG A 1000 -25.84 10.05 18.54
C ARG A 1000 -24.98 9.04 19.42
N HIS A 1001 -25.07 7.69 19.38
CA HIS A 1001 -24.01 6.73 19.89
C HIS A 1001 -24.12 5.21 19.50
N VAL A 1002 -23.20 4.54 18.78
CA VAL A 1002 -23.01 3.05 18.97
C VAL A 1002 -21.56 2.56 19.17
N GLU A 1003 -20.57 3.36 19.58
CA GLU A 1003 -19.18 2.91 19.76
C GLU A 1003 -18.76 1.73 20.71
N SER A 1004 -18.98 1.46 22.02
CA SER A 1004 -19.79 1.98 23.15
C SER A 1004 -20.02 0.93 24.27
N LEU A 1005 -21.27 0.48 24.57
CA LEU A 1005 -21.64 -0.77 25.33
C LEU A 1005 -20.79 -1.96 24.90
N MET A 1006 -20.10 -1.86 23.78
CA MET A 1006 -18.83 -2.52 23.57
C MET A 1006 -17.78 -2.62 24.69
N ARG A 1007 -17.89 -1.96 25.86
CA ARG A 1007 -17.11 -2.33 27.08
C ARG A 1007 -17.93 -3.23 28.04
N THR A 1008 -19.24 -3.41 27.82
CA THR A 1008 -20.24 -3.67 28.88
C THR A 1008 -21.47 -4.54 28.51
N ASP A 1009 -21.97 -4.57 27.27
CA ASP A 1009 -22.83 -5.63 26.65
C ASP A 1009 -22.61 -5.58 25.13
N GLN A 1010 -21.96 -6.60 24.56
CA GLN A 1010 -21.56 -6.60 23.14
C GLN A 1010 -22.67 -7.06 22.18
N LEU A 1011 -23.78 -7.57 22.71
CA LEU A 1011 -24.91 -8.14 21.95
C LEU A 1011 -26.11 -7.21 21.98
N LYS A 1012 -26.40 -6.62 23.16
CA LYS A 1012 -27.00 -5.30 23.24
C LYS A 1012 -25.94 -4.21 22.93
N ALA A 1013 -25.11 -4.42 21.91
CA ALA A 1013 -24.37 -3.43 21.11
C ALA A 1013 -24.31 -3.81 19.60
N TYR A 1014 -25.17 -4.76 19.21
CA TYR A 1014 -25.39 -5.26 17.86
C TYR A 1014 -26.88 -5.21 17.45
N SER A 1015 -27.80 -5.26 18.42
CA SER A 1015 -29.24 -5.41 18.20
C SER A 1015 -29.93 -4.11 17.83
N GLN A 1016 -29.64 -3.04 18.57
CA GLN A 1016 -29.95 -1.65 18.21
C GLN A 1016 -28.88 -1.13 17.22
N GLY A 1017 -27.80 -1.89 17.00
CA GLY A 1017 -26.98 -1.92 15.79
C GLY A 1017 -27.72 -2.36 14.52
N LYS A 1018 -28.87 -3.04 14.64
CA LYS A 1018 -29.64 -3.58 13.50
C LYS A 1018 -31.09 -3.17 13.37
N VAL A 1019 -31.84 -2.92 14.46
CA VAL A 1019 -33.17 -2.27 14.40
C VAL A 1019 -33.12 -0.98 13.56
N LEU A 1020 -31.94 -0.39 13.48
CA LEU A 1020 -31.67 0.84 12.75
C LEU A 1020 -30.78 0.76 11.52
N LEU A 1021 -30.02 -0.31 11.28
CA LEU A 1021 -29.65 -0.59 9.89
C LEU A 1021 -30.93 -0.51 9.05
N SER A 1022 -32.05 -1.06 9.55
CA SER A 1022 -33.39 -0.73 9.05
C SER A 1022 -33.84 0.73 9.20
N TYR A 1023 -33.93 1.33 10.41
CA TYR A 1023 -34.43 2.72 10.55
C TYR A 1023 -33.69 3.72 9.62
N LEU A 1024 -32.39 3.57 9.36
CA LEU A 1024 -31.66 4.45 8.43
C LEU A 1024 -31.81 4.06 6.96
N GLU A 1025 -31.91 2.76 6.64
CA GLU A 1025 -32.29 2.35 5.28
C GLU A 1025 -33.66 2.95 4.90
N VAL A 1026 -34.53 3.17 5.90
CA VAL A 1026 -35.84 3.85 5.76
C VAL A 1026 -35.75 5.39 5.85
N HIS A 1027 -34.84 5.96 6.66
CA HIS A 1027 -34.86 7.40 7.02
C HIS A 1027 -33.62 8.23 6.63
N ALA A 1028 -32.62 7.63 5.97
CA ALA A 1028 -31.49 8.35 5.36
C ALA A 1028 -31.94 9.54 4.50
N SER A 1029 -32.99 9.33 3.71
CA SER A 1029 -33.57 10.34 2.81
C SER A 1029 -34.15 11.58 3.53
N LYS A 1030 -34.23 11.63 4.86
CA LYS A 1030 -34.52 12.86 5.61
C LYS A 1030 -33.37 13.90 5.53
N TRP A 1031 -32.14 13.47 5.27
CA TRP A 1031 -30.93 14.25 5.52
C TRP A 1031 -30.28 14.84 4.25
N VAL A 1032 -31.07 15.39 3.34
CA VAL A 1032 -30.64 15.65 1.94
C VAL A 1032 -29.98 17.02 1.71
N ILE A 1033 -28.89 17.04 0.93
CA ILE A 1033 -28.26 18.22 0.32
C ILE A 1033 -28.87 18.44 -1.09
N GLY A 1034 -29.05 19.68 -1.54
CA GLY A 1034 -29.47 20.01 -2.92
C GLY A 1034 -28.91 21.36 -3.38
N ASN A 1035 -28.88 21.72 -4.68
CA ASN A 1035 -29.50 21.13 -5.87
C ASN A 1035 -28.56 21.28 -7.09
N ASP A 1036 -28.63 20.38 -8.09
CA ASP A 1036 -28.72 20.70 -9.54
C ASP A 1036 -28.95 19.41 -10.35
N LEU A 1037 -29.37 19.38 -11.63
CA LEU A 1037 -29.46 20.44 -12.66
C LEU A 1037 -30.77 20.32 -13.49
N THR A 1038 -31.00 21.29 -14.40
CA THR A 1038 -32.16 21.34 -15.31
C THR A 1038 -31.95 20.61 -16.65
N LYS A 1039 -33.09 20.21 -17.26
CA LYS A 1039 -33.34 19.58 -18.58
C LYS A 1039 -33.33 18.03 -18.60
N GLY A 1040 -34.45 17.36 -18.87
CA GLY A 1040 -35.81 17.87 -19.04
C GLY A 1040 -36.81 16.81 -19.56
N ALA A 1041 -38.10 17.17 -19.48
CA ALA A 1041 -39.30 16.41 -19.86
C ALA A 1041 -39.85 15.38 -18.84
N ASP A 1042 -40.82 15.89 -18.08
CA ASP A 1042 -42.14 15.29 -17.80
C ASP A 1042 -42.37 14.44 -16.53
N MET A 1043 -42.68 15.19 -15.47
CA MET A 1043 -43.52 14.78 -14.33
C MET A 1043 -44.88 14.21 -14.76
N ILE A 1044 -45.53 13.44 -13.86
CA ILE A 1044 -46.98 13.30 -13.56
C ILE A 1044 -47.22 11.85 -13.04
N PHE A 1045 -47.68 11.55 -11.81
CA PHE A 1045 -47.93 12.38 -10.61
C PHE A 1045 -48.10 11.50 -9.33
N SER A 1046 -47.04 10.88 -8.80
CA SER A 1046 -47.10 10.10 -7.53
C SER A 1046 -46.85 10.99 -6.30
N ARG A 1047 -47.94 11.53 -5.74
CA ARG A 1047 -48.00 12.35 -4.51
C ARG A 1047 -47.21 11.75 -3.33
N ALA A 1048 -46.30 12.53 -2.73
CA ALA A 1048 -45.78 12.28 -1.37
C ALA A 1048 -45.15 13.52 -0.68
N ILE A 1049 -44.67 14.50 -1.46
CA ILE A 1049 -43.97 15.71 -0.97
C ILE A 1049 -44.82 16.91 -1.46
N THR A 1050 -45.47 17.71 -0.61
CA THR A 1050 -44.84 18.81 0.15
C THR A 1050 -45.54 19.17 1.49
N LYS A 1051 -45.35 18.38 2.54
CA LYS A 1051 -44.88 18.92 3.84
C LYS A 1051 -44.05 17.85 4.57
N LYS A 1052 -42.78 18.10 4.88
CA LYS A 1052 -41.99 19.30 4.54
C LYS A 1052 -40.49 19.00 4.58
N ARG A 1053 -39.73 19.74 3.76
CA ARG A 1053 -38.49 20.37 4.26
C ARG A 1053 -38.86 21.22 5.47
N CYS A 1054 -38.88 20.63 6.65
CA CYS A 1054 -38.20 21.32 7.73
C CYS A 1054 -36.74 20.90 7.51
N ASP A 1055 -35.88 21.79 7.03
CA ASP A 1055 -35.41 22.91 7.85
C ASP A 1055 -35.21 22.34 9.27
N ILE A 1056 -34.08 21.76 9.67
CA ILE A 1056 -32.72 22.23 9.40
C ILE A 1056 -32.68 23.72 9.06
N PRO A 1057 -33.18 24.63 9.95
CA PRO A 1057 -32.41 25.86 10.07
C PRO A 1057 -30.97 25.42 10.39
N SER A 1058 -30.04 26.12 9.77
CA SER A 1058 -28.64 26.18 10.19
C SER A 1058 -28.49 26.00 11.72
N HIS A 1059 -27.55 25.21 12.20
CA HIS A 1059 -26.15 25.32 11.78
C HIS A 1059 -25.39 24.04 11.44
N ASP A 1060 -25.89 22.88 11.82
CA ASP A 1060 -25.26 21.62 11.45
C ASP A 1060 -25.93 21.13 10.15
N SER A 1061 -25.26 21.41 9.02
CA SER A 1061 -25.76 21.10 7.67
C SER A 1061 -26.00 19.60 7.51
N PRO A 1062 -26.76 19.14 6.49
CA PRO A 1062 -26.80 17.71 6.17
C PRO A 1062 -25.41 17.13 5.81
N GLU A 1063 -24.43 17.95 5.41
CA GLU A 1063 -23.02 17.51 5.39
C GLU A 1063 -22.47 17.38 6.81
N LYS A 1064 -22.75 18.31 7.72
CA LYS A 1064 -22.48 18.15 9.14
C LYS A 1064 -23.44 17.17 9.86
N PHE A 1065 -24.25 16.40 9.10
CA PHE A 1065 -24.88 15.11 9.48
C PHE A 1065 -24.26 13.91 8.73
N TRP A 1066 -23.82 14.04 7.48
CA TRP A 1066 -23.37 12.91 6.65
C TRP A 1066 -21.85 12.77 6.49
N ASN A 1067 -21.10 13.85 6.61
CA ASN A 1067 -19.84 13.73 7.31
C ASN A 1067 -20.12 13.18 8.70
N ASP A 1068 -21.23 13.55 9.37
CA ASP A 1068 -21.47 13.08 10.75
C ASP A 1068 -21.62 11.56 10.75
N LEU A 1069 -21.88 10.97 9.61
CA LEU A 1069 -21.49 9.61 9.32
C LEU A 1069 -20.00 9.47 8.86
N ARG A 1070 -18.93 9.83 9.64
CA ARG A 1070 -17.43 9.75 9.35
C ARG A 1070 -16.33 9.32 10.42
N MET A 1071 -16.64 8.88 11.69
CA MET A 1071 -16.02 8.40 13.00
C MET A 1071 -16.88 7.68 14.28
N ILE A 1072 -18.29 7.56 14.51
CA ILE A 1072 -19.30 6.74 15.40
C ILE A 1072 -20.39 5.86 14.60
N CYS A 1073 -21.39 5.09 15.11
CA CYS A 1073 -21.45 3.62 14.81
C CYS A 1073 -22.71 2.77 14.35
N TRP A 1074 -22.64 1.64 13.54
CA TRP A 1074 -23.63 0.47 13.51
C TRP A 1074 -23.36 -1.12 13.26
N CYS A 1075 -22.57 -1.75 12.31
CA CYS A 1075 -22.73 -3.23 11.95
C CYS A 1075 -21.52 -4.17 11.41
N PRO A 1076 -21.40 -5.53 11.70
CA PRO A 1076 -20.09 -6.32 11.84
C PRO A 1076 -19.47 -7.46 10.84
N VAL A 1077 -18.11 -7.79 10.70
CA VAL A 1077 -17.35 -8.68 9.70
C VAL A 1077 -17.75 -10.11 9.84
N LEU A 1078 -16.74 -10.94 10.07
CA LEU A 1078 -16.57 -12.36 9.83
C LEU A 1078 -15.19 -12.74 10.49
N VAL A 1079 -14.92 -13.97 10.97
CA VAL A 1079 -13.65 -14.36 11.71
C VAL A 1079 -12.45 -14.97 10.91
N THR A 1080 -12.54 -16.19 10.35
CA THR A 1080 -11.43 -17.01 9.75
C THR A 1080 -11.34 -17.06 8.20
N ALA A 1081 -10.17 -17.27 7.58
CA ALA A 1081 -9.97 -17.16 6.11
C ALA A 1081 -10.83 -18.11 5.20
N PRO A 1082 -11.12 -17.77 3.91
CA PRO A 1082 -11.75 -18.70 2.95
C PRO A 1082 -10.82 -19.46 1.99
N HIS A 1083 -9.58 -19.02 1.77
CA HIS A 1083 -8.69 -19.66 0.79
C HIS A 1083 -7.23 -19.57 1.27
N PRO A 1084 -6.39 -20.64 1.18
CA PRO A 1084 -5.16 -20.76 1.99
C PRO A 1084 -3.82 -20.40 1.34
N ALA A 1085 -3.59 -20.62 0.04
CA ALA A 1085 -2.35 -20.24 -0.66
C ALA A 1085 -2.26 -18.72 -0.89
N LEU A 1086 -2.88 -17.99 0.03
CA LEU A 1086 -3.72 -16.88 -0.24
C LEU A 1086 -3.65 -15.94 0.98
N PRO A 1087 -3.70 -14.62 0.77
CA PRO A 1087 -4.05 -13.62 1.80
C PRO A 1087 -3.31 -13.57 3.33
N TRP A 1088 -3.56 -13.10 4.69
CA TRP A 1088 -4.33 -12.14 5.72
C TRP A 1088 -3.51 -12.00 7.03
N PRO A 1089 -3.82 -11.06 8.00
CA PRO A 1089 -3.37 -10.88 9.40
C PRO A 1089 -4.40 -11.25 10.52
N ALA A 1090 -4.06 -11.08 11.83
CA ALA A 1090 -4.84 -11.51 13.03
C ALA A 1090 -5.09 -10.52 14.23
N VAL A 1091 -6.35 -10.30 14.67
CA VAL A 1091 -6.80 -9.73 15.99
C VAL A 1091 -8.28 -10.12 16.33
N THR A 1092 -9.10 -9.39 17.12
CA THR A 1092 -10.26 -9.91 17.91
C THR A 1092 -11.67 -9.28 17.79
N ALA A 1093 -11.86 -8.22 17.01
CA ALA A 1093 -13.02 -7.31 17.02
C ALA A 1093 -13.78 -7.23 15.67
N ILE A 1094 -14.92 -6.54 15.60
CA ILE A 1094 -16.07 -7.11 14.88
C ILE A 1094 -16.83 -6.14 14.02
N VAL A 1095 -17.04 -4.88 14.41
CA VAL A 1095 -17.31 -3.83 13.44
C VAL A 1095 -16.24 -2.80 13.54
N ALA A 1096 -16.09 -2.02 12.48
CA ALA A 1096 -15.17 -0.93 12.41
C ALA A 1096 -15.83 0.29 11.76
N PRO A 1097 -15.22 1.47 11.85
CA PRO A 1097 -15.73 2.70 11.24
C PRO A 1097 -15.55 2.74 9.72
N PRO A 1098 -16.63 2.78 8.89
CA PRO A 1098 -16.66 3.03 7.42
C PRO A 1098 -15.82 4.12 6.76
N LYS A 1099 -14.82 4.60 7.44
CA LYS A 1099 -13.57 5.03 6.86
C LYS A 1099 -12.68 3.79 6.60
N ILE A 1100 -13.22 2.57 6.28
CA ILE A 1100 -12.48 1.30 5.86
C ILE A 1100 -13.01 0.28 4.77
N VAL A 1101 -14.10 0.39 3.99
CA VAL A 1101 -14.63 -0.64 3.02
C VAL A 1101 -15.35 -0.21 1.67
N ARG A 1102 -15.08 -0.68 0.40
CA ARG A 1102 -15.90 -0.50 -0.89
C ARG A 1102 -16.30 -1.74 -1.83
N LEU A 1103 -17.62 -1.96 -2.10
CA LEU A 1103 -18.41 -2.76 -3.13
C LEU A 1103 -18.92 -4.27 -2.98
N ARG A 1104 -18.68 -5.28 -3.87
CA ARG A 1104 -18.98 -6.80 -3.83
C ARG A 1104 -18.22 -8.12 -4.53
N GLU A 1105 -17.50 -8.61 -5.65
CA GLU A 1105 -16.85 -8.52 -7.11
C GLU A 1105 -15.71 -7.53 -7.68
N ASP A 1106 -14.69 -7.09 -6.88
CA ASP A 1106 -13.45 -6.24 -7.04
C ASP A 1106 -12.06 -6.68 -6.20
N ILE A 1107 -10.91 -7.52 -6.28
CA ILE A 1107 -10.15 -8.69 -7.00
C ILE A 1107 -8.63 -8.45 -7.25
N TRP A 1108 -7.98 -8.88 -8.35
CA TRP A 1108 -7.07 -10.07 -8.33
C TRP A 1108 -5.52 -10.03 -8.59
N LEU A 1109 -4.68 -9.00 -8.78
CA LEU A 1109 -4.67 -7.55 -8.71
C LEU A 1109 -4.58 -6.91 -7.31
N VAL A 1110 -5.67 -6.57 -6.61
CA VAL A 1110 -5.66 -5.77 -5.36
C VAL A 1110 -6.75 -6.23 -4.37
N SER A 1111 -6.41 -6.83 -3.21
CA SER A 1111 -7.31 -7.27 -2.09
C SER A 1111 -6.64 -7.92 -0.87
N ALA A 1112 -6.17 -7.06 0.04
CA ALA A 1112 -5.42 -7.43 1.25
C ALA A 1112 -6.02 -7.03 2.61
N SER A 1113 -6.45 -5.80 2.71
CA SER A 1113 -5.76 -4.89 3.63
C SER A 1113 -6.73 -3.98 4.37
N SER A 1114 -7.74 -3.63 3.61
CA SER A 1114 -9.04 -3.15 4.01
C SER A 1114 -10.06 -4.26 3.74
N ARG A 1115 -11.34 -3.92 3.52
CA ARG A 1115 -12.42 -4.69 4.14
C ARG A 1115 -13.79 -4.56 3.44
N ILE A 1116 -14.80 -5.28 3.96
CA ILE A 1116 -16.21 -5.52 3.51
C ILE A 1116 -17.24 -5.34 4.70
N LEU A 1117 -18.55 -4.90 4.55
CA LEU A 1117 -19.76 -4.98 5.49
C LEU A 1117 -20.77 -6.11 5.12
N ASP A 1118 -21.70 -6.58 6.01
CA ASP A 1118 -22.76 -7.63 6.07
C ASP A 1118 -24.21 -7.11 6.27
N GLY A 1119 -25.19 -8.02 6.28
CA GLY A 1119 -26.55 -7.73 5.84
C GLY A 1119 -26.56 -7.59 4.32
N GLU A 1120 -27.24 -6.57 3.82
CA GLU A 1120 -27.12 -6.04 2.45
C GLU A 1120 -27.37 -4.51 2.48
N CYS A 1121 -27.28 -3.83 1.34
CA CYS A 1121 -27.98 -2.55 1.15
C CYS A 1121 -28.28 -2.28 -0.32
N CYS A 1122 -29.43 -1.64 -0.51
CA CYS A 1122 -29.95 -1.23 -1.80
C CYS A 1122 -30.08 0.32 -1.92
N SER A 1123 -30.12 1.06 -0.82
CA SER A 1123 -30.24 2.53 -0.80
C SER A 1123 -29.07 3.23 -1.48
N SER A 1124 -29.28 3.73 -2.69
CA SER A 1124 -28.26 4.44 -3.49
C SER A 1124 -27.88 5.82 -2.94
N PHE A 1125 -28.74 6.46 -2.14
CA PHE A 1125 -28.47 7.75 -1.50
C PHE A 1125 -27.59 7.60 -0.25
N LEU A 1126 -27.90 6.57 0.54
CA LEU A 1126 -26.97 6.06 1.54
C LEU A 1126 -25.67 5.59 0.82
N SER A 1127 -25.78 5.03 -0.39
CA SER A 1127 -24.61 4.68 -1.22
C SER A 1127 -23.88 5.85 -1.90
N SER A 1128 -24.14 7.13 -1.58
CA SER A 1128 -23.31 8.23 -2.08
C SER A 1128 -22.86 9.22 -1.01
N SER A 1129 -23.73 9.58 -0.05
CA SER A 1129 -23.65 10.72 0.90
C SER A 1129 -22.45 10.73 1.86
N LEU A 1130 -21.47 9.89 1.58
CA LEU A 1130 -20.88 8.99 2.55
C LEU A 1130 -19.53 8.45 2.07
N GLY A 1131 -19.24 8.60 0.75
CA GLY A 1131 -17.97 8.27 0.08
C GLY A 1131 -18.11 7.18 -1.00
N TRP A 1132 -19.33 6.83 -1.40
CA TRP A 1132 -19.71 5.42 -1.52
C TRP A 1132 -19.73 4.82 -2.92
N SER A 1133 -18.72 5.14 -3.74
CA SER A 1133 -18.80 4.76 -5.18
C SER A 1133 -17.55 4.95 -6.08
N SER A 1134 -16.33 5.14 -5.55
CA SER A 1134 -15.13 5.58 -6.33
C SER A 1134 -14.03 4.49 -6.55
N PRO A 1135 -12.83 4.77 -7.11
CA PRO A 1135 -11.74 3.78 -7.26
C PRO A 1135 -10.76 3.72 -6.04
N PRO A 1136 -9.69 2.87 -6.06
CA PRO A 1136 -8.52 2.93 -5.16
C PRO A 1136 -7.45 3.93 -5.62
N SER A 1137 -6.53 4.32 -4.72
CA SER A 1137 -5.39 5.20 -5.00
C SER A 1137 -4.21 4.47 -5.65
N GLY A 1138 -3.42 5.19 -6.45
CA GLY A 1138 -2.14 4.71 -6.97
C GLY A 1138 -1.00 4.56 -5.95
N SER A 1139 -1.23 4.79 -4.64
CA SER A 1139 -0.32 4.33 -3.57
C SER A 1139 -0.52 2.82 -3.33
N VAL A 1140 -1.67 2.27 -3.78
CA VAL A 1140 -2.13 0.94 -3.37
C VAL A 1140 -2.77 0.05 -4.44
N ILE A 1141 -3.36 0.62 -5.49
CA ILE A 1141 -2.97 0.32 -6.85
C ILE A 1141 -1.46 0.64 -6.87
N ALA A 1142 -0.67 -0.31 -6.35
CA ALA A 1142 0.49 -0.01 -5.49
C ALA A 1142 0.68 -1.10 -4.43
N ALA A 1143 0.89 -0.74 -3.16
CA ALA A 1143 1.25 -1.56 -2.00
C ALA A 1143 0.39 -2.79 -1.62
N GLN A 1144 -0.39 -3.38 -2.53
CA GLN A 1144 -0.59 -4.90 -2.51
C GLN A 1144 0.70 -5.40 -3.27
N LEU A 1145 1.07 -4.91 -4.46
CA LEU A 1145 1.93 -5.62 -5.43
C LEU A 1145 3.38 -5.96 -4.99
N LEU A 1146 3.72 -5.93 -3.71
CA LEU A 1146 4.89 -6.60 -3.14
C LEU A 1146 4.56 -7.75 -2.14
N GLU A 1147 3.32 -7.89 -1.65
CA GLU A 1147 3.01 -8.67 -0.44
C GLU A 1147 3.33 -10.15 -0.53
N LEU A 1148 2.68 -10.85 -1.46
CA LEU A 1148 3.06 -12.19 -1.90
C LEU A 1148 4.30 -12.14 -2.81
N GLY A 1149 5.28 -11.34 -2.40
CA GLY A 1149 6.69 -11.43 -2.73
C GLY A 1149 7.40 -12.30 -1.70
N LYS A 1150 6.68 -13.15 -0.96
CA LYS A 1150 7.28 -14.23 -0.13
C LYS A 1150 6.70 -15.60 -0.32
N THR A 1151 5.44 -15.74 0.05
CA THR A 1151 4.87 -16.92 0.68
C THR A 1151 4.59 -18.08 -0.27
N MET A 1152 5.16 -18.02 -1.47
CA MET A 1152 5.24 -19.12 -2.40
C MET A 1152 6.44 -19.03 -3.37
N ARG A 1153 7.61 -18.48 -3.00
CA ARG A 1153 8.85 -19.11 -3.51
C ARG A 1153 9.18 -20.17 -2.47
N LEU A 1154 8.62 -21.35 -2.77
CA LEU A 1154 8.55 -22.61 -2.03
C LEU A 1154 7.93 -23.65 -3.00
#